data_AF-A0A2H5FHR7-F1
#
_entry.id   AF-A0A2H5FHR7-F1
#
_cell.length_a   1.000
_cell.length_b   1.000
_cell.length_c   1.000
_cell.angle_alpha   90.00
_cell.angle_beta   90.00
_cell.angle_gamma   90.00
#
_symmetry.space_group_name_H-M   'P 1'
#
loop_
_entity.id
_entity.type
_entity.pdbx_description
1 polymer ?
#
loop_
_entity_poly.entity_id
_entity_poly.type
_entity_poly.pdbx_seq_one_letter_code
_entity_poly.pdbx_strand_id
1 'polypeptide(L)'
;MQSKKEKTKRVVSIPSVEKIIDFTHEFEQLMRTDLTRQNLNKPASAAYDRVKKELTDAEEELNKIKTKKGKAKKKATLNETILKKKKWLSDVDDEESKNFLPLWSAMFHGYMVDLVVNHKEHVRKQGLVVKAASEEFVKLLSTVLAQDIKIEEKTYTASELKEYKSVFNRFSESIKTIVIEDKKEITLKRIRKTLYGHDLTIEHDCNGHAIYTQIYKEKNQLIITHCNRGNGQRSNYNLVYRINTAGLDLNKLRTAIETITGLGVVNGSEDSYKKFYEQYDKTLKDLGFNFSWGKHVKSQKIGNCVLANLKGLLKERLPEDVYKWCTTQMRELSTLQHVINPMLESAKNLTNKPLNIDTDGEFFHLRQLIDYIFDKSVEGIVNSYFGNTRKSEALKKAFKALGNYENAINENKALNSACRVDIKNYIHSKIDAYKKISLKPEMRKPEIFYQVLWNEAEKISSSSSDDSRPKEFFKHLITKAASNPHFFSEVYDSFNCEKKENRGVLLKLVFTQAIEIIPEDSILNDPESIAVYQESLRRILLKECEKAPCDQEFIAFLSNTHLTNIDPTLYIAASGALKNRKNDANKYETLKLLLDSTLKNSEFLDFFVRKKKPPAFTFFKPQKQPQESVVLSAFFKAAAEFIIDNTLLLTQEKLQLHIGKIFHNLIERKTDTDKVKRFLELFCYKQLIDSKKIDVKNITDWKNLHVLANECKQIDYCFPDALAVADSVLNGYHELKTLTSKLTPKPIEKSLFDFRFGW
;
A
#
# COMPACT_ATOMS: atom_id res chain seq x y z
N MET A 1 -3.05 -23.30 69.97
CA MET A 1 -1.86 -22.65 69.40
C MET A 1 -1.42 -23.38 68.15
N GLN A 2 -0.82 -22.63 67.22
CA GLN A 2 -0.09 -23.05 66.00
C GLN A 2 -0.88 -23.16 64.69
N SER A 3 -0.58 -22.19 63.84
CA SER A 3 -0.82 -22.11 62.39
C SER A 3 -0.12 -23.23 61.61
N LYS A 4 -0.74 -23.71 60.52
CA LYS A 4 0.01 -24.35 59.42
C LYS A 4 -0.41 -23.84 58.06
N LYS A 5 0.59 -23.32 57.35
CA LYS A 5 0.62 -22.81 55.99
C LYS A 5 0.32 -23.88 54.94
N GLU A 6 -0.24 -23.38 53.84
CA GLU A 6 -0.44 -24.02 52.54
C GLU A 6 0.79 -24.75 51.99
N LYS A 7 0.52 -25.85 51.27
CA LYS A 7 1.29 -26.27 50.09
C LYS A 7 0.33 -26.76 49.01
N THR A 8 0.45 -26.11 47.86
CA THR A 8 -0.11 -26.39 46.55
C THR A 8 -0.03 -27.86 46.14
N LYS A 9 -1.17 -28.44 45.76
CA LYS A 9 -1.24 -29.63 44.89
C LYS A 9 -2.17 -29.36 43.72
N ARG A 10 -1.60 -29.47 42.51
CA ARG A 10 -2.25 -29.39 41.20
C ARG A 10 -3.53 -30.23 41.18
N VAL A 11 -4.67 -29.59 40.94
CA VAL A 11 -5.88 -30.27 40.47
C VAL A 11 -5.75 -30.38 38.96
N VAL A 12 -5.54 -31.60 38.48
CA VAL A 12 -5.72 -31.98 37.08
C VAL A 12 -7.23 -31.98 36.83
N SER A 13 -7.76 -30.93 36.21
CA SER A 13 -9.13 -30.91 35.70
C SER A 13 -9.11 -31.33 34.22
N ILE A 14 -9.88 -32.38 33.94
CA ILE A 14 -10.20 -33.03 32.67
C ILE A 14 -10.27 -32.01 31.50
N PRO A 15 -9.76 -32.33 30.29
CA PRO A 15 -9.95 -31.46 29.14
C PRO A 15 -11.45 -31.30 28.91
N SER A 16 -11.96 -30.09 29.05
CA SER A 16 -13.27 -29.74 28.53
C SER A 16 -13.21 -30.02 27.03
N VAL A 17 -14.00 -31.01 26.60
CA VAL A 17 -14.27 -31.34 25.20
C VAL A 17 -14.34 -30.03 24.43
N GLU A 18 -13.37 -29.81 23.52
CA GLU A 18 -13.48 -28.76 22.52
C GLU A 18 -14.89 -28.85 21.96
N LYS A 19 -15.69 -27.79 22.10
CA LYS A 19 -16.87 -27.67 21.27
C LYS A 19 -16.34 -27.63 19.85
N ILE A 20 -16.32 -28.79 19.20
CA ILE A 20 -16.23 -28.90 17.76
C ILE A 20 -17.39 -28.02 17.29
N ILE A 21 -17.05 -26.83 16.80
CA ILE A 21 -18.01 -25.97 16.14
C ILE A 21 -18.45 -26.80 14.94
N ASP A 22 -19.69 -27.25 14.99
CA ASP A 22 -20.29 -28.05 13.95
C ASP A 22 -20.56 -27.15 12.74
N PHE A 23 -19.51 -26.88 11.98
CA PHE A 23 -19.60 -26.21 10.69
C PHE A 23 -20.46 -27.00 9.70
N THR A 24 -20.94 -28.21 10.04
CA THR A 24 -21.86 -28.95 9.19
C THR A 24 -23.09 -28.12 8.89
N HIS A 25 -23.59 -27.24 9.77
CA HIS A 25 -24.77 -26.43 9.41
C HIS A 25 -24.46 -25.26 8.46
N GLU A 26 -23.40 -24.46 8.68
CA GLU A 26 -23.02 -23.40 7.74
C GLU A 26 -22.41 -23.95 6.44
N PHE A 27 -21.64 -25.04 6.53
CA PHE A 27 -21.11 -25.76 5.37
C PHE A 27 -22.22 -26.52 4.65
N GLU A 28 -23.20 -27.12 5.33
CA GLU A 28 -24.40 -27.66 4.65
C GLU A 28 -25.28 -26.54 4.11
N GLN A 29 -25.39 -25.37 4.73
CA GLN A 29 -26.09 -24.24 4.12
C GLN A 29 -25.34 -23.70 2.91
N LEU A 30 -24.01 -23.63 2.96
CA LEU A 30 -23.16 -23.24 1.84
C LEU A 30 -23.23 -24.28 0.72
N MET A 31 -23.10 -25.56 1.05
CA MET A 31 -23.20 -26.70 0.14
C MET A 31 -24.62 -26.88 -0.36
N ARG A 32 -25.68 -26.62 0.43
CA ARG A 32 -27.08 -26.62 -0.02
C ARG A 32 -27.34 -25.41 -0.89
N THR A 33 -26.79 -24.24 -0.59
CA THR A 33 -26.88 -23.06 -1.47
C THR A 33 -26.10 -23.27 -2.76
N ASP A 34 -24.97 -23.95 -2.70
CA ASP A 34 -24.13 -24.29 -3.86
C ASP A 34 -24.73 -25.47 -4.63
N LEU A 35 -25.34 -26.47 -3.99
CA LEU A 35 -26.14 -27.53 -4.61
C LEU A 35 -27.45 -26.97 -5.19
N THR A 36 -28.08 -25.99 -4.55
CA THR A 36 -29.28 -25.31 -5.06
C THR A 36 -28.88 -24.45 -6.26
N ARG A 37 -27.72 -23.77 -6.21
CA ARG A 37 -27.11 -23.10 -7.36
C ARG A 37 -26.65 -24.07 -8.45
N GLN A 38 -26.09 -25.23 -8.13
CA GLN A 38 -25.66 -26.25 -9.09
C GLN A 38 -26.85 -26.96 -9.73
N ASN A 39 -27.92 -27.20 -8.96
CA ASN A 39 -29.22 -27.67 -9.45
C ASN A 39 -29.92 -26.61 -10.30
N LEU A 40 -29.80 -25.32 -9.96
CA LEU A 40 -30.20 -24.20 -10.81
C LEU A 40 -29.27 -24.03 -12.03
N ASN A 41 -28.00 -24.44 -11.95
CA ASN A 41 -26.99 -24.31 -13.02
C ASN A 41 -26.96 -25.48 -14.01
N LYS A 42 -27.91 -26.43 -13.97
CA LYS A 42 -28.33 -27.10 -15.22
C LYS A 42 -28.83 -25.99 -16.16
N PRO A 43 -28.26 -25.90 -17.38
CA PRO A 43 -27.60 -24.70 -17.88
C PRO A 43 -28.46 -23.41 -17.75
N ALA A 44 -28.49 -22.80 -16.57
CA ALA A 44 -29.13 -21.49 -16.35
C ALA A 44 -28.43 -20.36 -17.10
N SER A 45 -27.12 -20.46 -17.35
CA SER A 45 -26.41 -19.54 -18.26
C SER A 45 -26.99 -19.61 -19.67
N ALA A 46 -27.23 -20.81 -20.20
CA ALA A 46 -27.84 -20.96 -21.51
C ALA A 46 -29.31 -20.52 -21.52
N ALA A 47 -30.03 -20.69 -20.40
CA ALA A 47 -31.38 -20.18 -20.25
C ALA A 47 -31.42 -18.64 -20.17
N TYR A 48 -30.48 -18.01 -19.47
CA TYR A 48 -30.34 -16.55 -19.38
C TYR A 48 -29.94 -15.95 -20.72
N ASP A 49 -28.92 -16.50 -21.39
CA ASP A 49 -28.50 -16.07 -22.73
C ASP A 49 -29.60 -16.27 -23.77
N ARG A 50 -30.36 -17.39 -23.66
CA ARG A 50 -31.54 -17.64 -24.48
C ARG A 50 -32.64 -16.61 -24.21
N VAL A 51 -32.96 -16.30 -22.95
CA VAL A 51 -33.97 -15.30 -22.58
C VAL A 51 -33.56 -13.90 -23.04
N LYS A 52 -32.27 -13.55 -22.96
CA LYS A 52 -31.74 -12.27 -23.46
C LYS A 52 -31.85 -12.18 -24.99
N LYS A 53 -31.53 -13.26 -25.71
CA LYS A 53 -31.72 -13.34 -27.15
C LYS A 53 -33.20 -13.28 -27.54
N GLU A 54 -34.06 -14.03 -26.87
CA GLU A 54 -35.52 -13.99 -27.05
C GLU A 54 -36.10 -12.60 -26.81
N LEU A 55 -35.56 -11.86 -25.83
CA LEU A 55 -35.94 -10.48 -25.57
C LEU A 55 -35.53 -9.56 -26.73
N THR A 56 -34.28 -9.67 -27.21
CA THR A 56 -33.78 -8.90 -28.35
C THR A 56 -34.59 -9.20 -29.62
N ASP A 57 -34.85 -10.48 -29.91
CA ASP A 57 -35.65 -10.90 -31.06
C ASP A 57 -37.08 -10.33 -30.98
N ALA A 58 -37.70 -10.35 -29.80
CA ALA A 58 -39.03 -9.79 -29.56
C ALA A 58 -39.07 -8.25 -29.70
N GLU A 59 -38.03 -7.54 -29.23
CA GLU A 59 -37.90 -6.09 -29.37
C GLU A 59 -37.68 -5.67 -30.84
N GLU A 60 -36.85 -6.42 -31.58
CA GLU A 60 -36.66 -6.21 -33.02
C GLU A 60 -37.95 -6.45 -33.81
N GLU A 61 -38.66 -7.53 -33.51
CA GLU A 61 -39.91 -7.85 -34.18
C GLU A 61 -41.00 -6.80 -33.88
N LEU A 62 -41.09 -6.35 -32.62
CA LEU A 62 -41.98 -5.27 -32.22
C LEU A 62 -41.67 -3.99 -33.00
N ASN A 63 -40.39 -3.60 -33.11
CA ASN A 63 -39.96 -2.43 -33.85
C ASN A 63 -40.32 -2.53 -35.35
N LYS A 64 -40.13 -3.70 -35.97
CA LYS A 64 -40.49 -3.95 -37.38
C LYS A 64 -41.99 -3.82 -37.66
N ILE A 65 -42.85 -4.10 -36.68
CA ILE A 65 -44.32 -4.05 -36.87
C ILE A 65 -44.97 -2.83 -36.21
N LYS A 66 -44.24 -2.04 -35.41
CA LYS A 66 -44.76 -0.93 -34.60
C LYS A 66 -45.55 0.09 -35.42
N THR A 67 -45.10 0.36 -36.65
CA THR A 67 -45.70 1.33 -37.58
C THR A 67 -46.79 0.74 -38.50
N LYS A 68 -46.96 -0.59 -38.55
CA LYS A 68 -47.95 -1.24 -39.42
C LYS A 68 -49.36 -1.23 -38.80
N LYS A 69 -50.37 -0.77 -39.54
CA LYS A 69 -51.80 -0.83 -39.14
C LYS A 69 -52.30 -2.28 -39.20
N GLY A 70 -53.20 -2.68 -38.30
CA GLY A 70 -53.88 -4.00 -38.32
C GLY A 70 -53.23 -5.14 -37.51
N LYS A 71 -52.16 -4.90 -36.74
CA LYS A 71 -51.47 -5.95 -35.94
C LYS A 71 -51.57 -5.75 -34.41
N ALA A 72 -52.68 -5.19 -33.92
CA ALA A 72 -52.84 -4.83 -32.50
C ALA A 72 -52.62 -6.01 -31.54
N LYS A 73 -53.20 -7.18 -31.85
CA LYS A 73 -53.05 -8.40 -31.04
C LYS A 73 -51.58 -8.87 -30.97
N LYS A 74 -50.88 -8.90 -32.10
CA LYS A 74 -49.46 -9.30 -32.16
C LYS A 74 -48.54 -8.30 -31.44
N LYS A 75 -48.83 -6.99 -31.50
CA LYS A 75 -48.11 -5.96 -30.73
C LYS A 75 -48.31 -6.13 -29.23
N ALA A 76 -49.55 -6.40 -28.80
CA ALA A 76 -49.87 -6.64 -27.39
C ALA A 76 -49.14 -7.88 -26.84
N THR A 77 -49.15 -8.98 -27.60
CA THR A 77 -48.43 -10.21 -27.22
C THR A 77 -46.91 -9.98 -27.12
N LEU A 78 -46.30 -9.28 -28.09
CA LEU A 78 -44.86 -8.96 -28.02
C LEU A 78 -44.53 -8.06 -26.83
N ASN A 79 -45.34 -7.04 -26.54
CA ASN A 79 -45.16 -6.18 -25.37
C ASN A 79 -45.25 -6.98 -24.06
N GLU A 80 -46.20 -7.90 -23.95
CA GLU A 80 -46.35 -8.76 -22.76
C GLU A 80 -45.17 -9.72 -22.61
N THR A 81 -44.69 -10.32 -23.70
CA THR A 81 -43.49 -11.16 -23.70
C THR A 81 -42.25 -10.36 -23.28
N ILE A 82 -42.05 -9.16 -23.82
CA ILE A 82 -40.96 -8.25 -23.44
C ILE A 82 -41.03 -7.91 -21.95
N LEU A 83 -42.22 -7.57 -21.44
CA LEU A 83 -42.40 -7.22 -20.02
C LEU A 83 -42.09 -8.42 -19.11
N LYS A 84 -42.60 -9.61 -19.43
CA LYS A 84 -42.35 -10.84 -18.65
C LYS A 84 -40.87 -11.24 -18.66
N LYS A 85 -40.20 -11.13 -19.81
CA LYS A 85 -38.78 -11.49 -19.95
C LYS A 85 -37.86 -10.46 -19.30
N LYS A 86 -38.19 -9.15 -19.38
CA LYS A 86 -37.50 -8.10 -18.60
C LYS A 86 -37.67 -8.28 -17.11
N LYS A 87 -38.88 -8.59 -16.64
CA LYS A 87 -39.14 -8.90 -15.24
C LYS A 87 -38.35 -10.13 -14.79
N TRP A 88 -38.34 -11.20 -15.58
CA TRP A 88 -37.56 -12.40 -15.26
C TRP A 88 -36.04 -12.11 -15.18
N LEU A 89 -35.50 -11.33 -16.12
CA LEU A 89 -34.10 -10.88 -16.04
C LEU A 89 -33.86 -10.04 -14.79
N SER A 90 -34.76 -9.11 -14.46
CA SER A 90 -34.69 -8.30 -13.25
C SER A 90 -34.75 -9.14 -11.98
N ASP A 91 -35.64 -10.13 -11.91
CA ASP A 91 -35.80 -11.00 -10.74
C ASP A 91 -34.56 -11.91 -10.55
N VAL A 92 -33.96 -12.38 -11.67
CA VAL A 92 -32.70 -13.15 -11.66
C VAL A 92 -31.51 -12.26 -11.29
N ASP A 93 -31.42 -11.05 -11.84
CA ASP A 93 -30.39 -10.08 -11.52
C ASP A 93 -30.50 -9.62 -10.06
N ASP A 94 -31.73 -9.47 -9.52
CA ASP A 94 -31.99 -9.15 -8.11
C ASP A 94 -31.57 -10.31 -7.18
N GLU A 95 -31.91 -11.55 -7.48
CA GLU A 95 -31.45 -12.71 -6.70
C GLU A 95 -29.95 -12.93 -6.80
N GLU A 96 -29.35 -12.71 -7.97
CA GLU A 96 -27.91 -12.72 -8.11
C GLU A 96 -27.26 -11.59 -7.27
N SER A 97 -27.86 -10.39 -7.26
CA SER A 97 -27.39 -9.24 -6.48
C SER A 97 -27.32 -9.50 -4.97
N LYS A 98 -28.37 -10.13 -4.41
CA LYS A 98 -28.41 -10.52 -2.99
C LYS A 98 -27.35 -11.54 -2.63
N ASN A 99 -27.03 -12.43 -3.58
CA ASN A 99 -26.06 -13.50 -3.38
C ASN A 99 -24.65 -13.16 -3.86
N PHE A 100 -24.40 -11.92 -4.31
CA PHE A 100 -23.07 -11.46 -4.74
C PHE A 100 -22.17 -11.13 -3.57
N LEU A 101 -22.64 -10.37 -2.59
CA LEU A 101 -21.85 -9.96 -1.43
C LEU A 101 -21.31 -11.16 -0.63
N PRO A 102 -22.12 -12.20 -0.32
CA PRO A 102 -21.62 -13.42 0.32
C PRO A 102 -20.59 -14.18 -0.53
N LEU A 103 -20.80 -14.26 -1.85
CA LEU A 103 -19.87 -14.91 -2.78
C LEU A 103 -18.51 -14.19 -2.81
N TRP A 104 -18.54 -12.86 -2.82
CA TRP A 104 -17.34 -12.02 -2.77
C TRP A 104 -16.56 -12.15 -1.47
N SER A 105 -17.24 -12.09 -0.33
CA SER A 105 -16.64 -12.31 0.98
C SER A 105 -16.03 -13.72 1.09
N ALA A 106 -16.75 -14.75 0.63
CA ALA A 106 -16.26 -16.13 0.64
C ALA A 106 -15.04 -16.33 -0.27
N MET A 107 -14.99 -15.70 -1.44
CA MET A 107 -13.83 -15.76 -2.34
C MET A 107 -12.59 -15.12 -1.71
N PHE A 108 -12.72 -13.93 -1.15
CA PHE A 108 -11.59 -13.27 -0.52
C PHE A 108 -11.14 -14.01 0.76
N HIS A 109 -12.06 -14.61 1.52
CA HIS A 109 -11.70 -15.51 2.62
C HIS A 109 -10.98 -16.77 2.13
N GLY A 110 -11.48 -17.38 1.04
CA GLY A 110 -10.80 -18.47 0.35
C GLY A 110 -9.39 -18.06 -0.09
N TYR A 111 -9.21 -16.81 -0.52
CA TYR A 111 -7.91 -16.25 -0.94
C TYR A 111 -6.97 -16.21 0.23
N MET A 112 -7.41 -15.72 1.38
CA MET A 112 -6.60 -15.75 2.59
C MET A 112 -6.33 -17.16 3.09
N VAL A 113 -7.30 -18.09 3.04
CA VAL A 113 -7.07 -19.49 3.44
C VAL A 113 -6.02 -20.13 2.52
N ASP A 114 -6.15 -19.98 1.20
CA ASP A 114 -5.20 -20.52 0.23
C ASP A 114 -3.85 -19.80 0.30
N LEU A 115 -3.81 -18.48 0.58
CA LEU A 115 -2.56 -17.74 0.83
C LEU A 115 -1.90 -18.14 2.13
N VAL A 116 -2.65 -18.41 3.20
CA VAL A 116 -2.13 -18.79 4.52
C VAL A 116 -1.72 -20.26 4.55
N VAL A 117 -2.45 -21.13 3.85
CA VAL A 117 -2.08 -22.53 3.61
C VAL A 117 -0.84 -22.58 2.71
N ASN A 118 -0.83 -21.83 1.60
CA ASN A 118 0.36 -21.71 0.75
C ASN A 118 1.50 -20.96 1.43
N HIS A 119 1.27 -19.98 2.32
CA HIS A 119 2.33 -19.35 3.11
C HIS A 119 2.85 -20.28 4.18
N LYS A 120 2.03 -21.08 4.87
CA LYS A 120 2.52 -22.08 5.82
C LYS A 120 3.25 -23.23 5.11
N GLU A 121 2.90 -23.57 3.87
CA GLU A 121 3.71 -24.44 3.02
C GLU A 121 4.97 -23.74 2.46
N HIS A 122 4.91 -22.46 2.09
CA HIS A 122 6.04 -21.67 1.60
C HIS A 122 7.08 -21.36 2.69
N VAL A 123 6.63 -21.05 3.90
CA VAL A 123 7.45 -20.67 5.06
C VAL A 123 8.10 -21.91 5.67
N ARG A 124 7.48 -23.11 5.57
CA ARG A 124 8.13 -24.38 5.95
C ARG A 124 9.11 -24.94 4.92
N LYS A 125 9.20 -24.39 3.70
CA LYS A 125 9.96 -24.96 2.57
C LYS A 125 10.86 -23.97 1.82
N GLN A 126 11.37 -22.90 2.45
CA GLN A 126 12.12 -21.85 1.72
C GLN A 126 13.40 -22.34 1.00
N GLY A 127 14.08 -23.37 1.51
CA GLY A 127 15.19 -24.02 0.78
C GLY A 127 14.75 -24.76 -0.49
N LEU A 128 13.51 -25.27 -0.55
CA LEU A 128 12.93 -25.85 -1.77
C LEU A 128 12.47 -24.77 -2.75
N VAL A 129 12.07 -23.59 -2.27
CA VAL A 129 11.60 -22.45 -3.10
C VAL A 129 12.76 -21.81 -3.86
N VAL A 130 13.93 -21.66 -3.24
CA VAL A 130 15.14 -21.16 -3.93
C VAL A 130 15.61 -22.15 -5.00
N LYS A 131 15.61 -23.44 -4.67
CA LYS A 131 15.95 -24.51 -5.61
C LYS A 131 14.98 -24.56 -6.78
N ALA A 132 13.66 -24.56 -6.54
CA ALA A 132 12.64 -24.57 -7.57
C ALA A 132 12.71 -23.31 -8.47
N ALA A 133 12.93 -22.12 -7.90
CA ALA A 133 13.08 -20.89 -8.68
C ALA A 133 14.35 -20.91 -9.56
N SER A 134 15.44 -21.50 -9.08
CA SER A 134 16.68 -21.67 -9.84
C SER A 134 16.54 -22.71 -10.95
N GLU A 135 15.89 -23.85 -10.67
CA GLU A 135 15.55 -24.88 -11.65
C GLU A 135 14.61 -24.32 -12.75
N GLU A 136 13.61 -23.53 -12.37
CA GLU A 136 12.71 -22.88 -13.31
C GLU A 136 13.45 -21.85 -14.19
N PHE A 137 14.33 -21.04 -13.58
CA PHE A 137 15.18 -20.11 -14.32
C PHE A 137 16.03 -20.84 -15.37
N VAL A 138 16.67 -21.96 -15.00
CA VAL A 138 17.46 -22.80 -15.90
C VAL A 138 16.59 -23.36 -17.03
N LYS A 139 15.40 -23.87 -16.72
CA LYS A 139 14.47 -24.43 -17.71
C LYS A 139 14.05 -23.37 -18.73
N LEU A 140 13.65 -22.19 -18.25
CA LEU A 140 13.30 -21.05 -19.09
C LEU A 140 14.48 -20.61 -19.96
N LEU A 141 15.68 -20.45 -19.37
CA LEU A 141 16.87 -20.06 -20.10
C LEU A 141 17.26 -21.10 -21.16
N SER A 142 17.15 -22.39 -20.86
CA SER A 142 17.39 -23.50 -21.80
C SER A 142 16.40 -23.49 -22.97
N THR A 143 15.16 -23.09 -22.70
CA THR A 143 14.11 -22.95 -23.73
C THR A 143 14.38 -21.75 -24.64
N VAL A 144 14.85 -20.62 -24.07
CA VAL A 144 15.30 -19.46 -24.85
C VAL A 144 16.55 -19.78 -25.67
N LEU A 145 17.46 -20.59 -25.13
CA LEU A 145 18.69 -21.03 -25.82
C LEU A 145 18.43 -21.85 -27.09
N ALA A 146 17.30 -22.57 -27.14
CA ALA A 146 16.87 -23.32 -28.32
C ALA A 146 16.36 -22.41 -29.46
N GLN A 147 16.10 -21.13 -29.18
CA GLN A 147 15.62 -20.17 -30.16
C GLN A 147 16.78 -19.44 -30.87
N ASP A 148 16.48 -18.88 -32.03
CA ASP A 148 17.38 -17.95 -32.71
C ASP A 148 17.28 -16.55 -32.10
N ILE A 149 18.44 -15.95 -31.79
CA ILE A 149 18.52 -14.59 -31.28
C ILE A 149 18.12 -13.63 -32.40
N LYS A 150 16.95 -13.02 -32.29
CA LYS A 150 16.43 -12.02 -33.23
C LYS A 150 16.10 -10.74 -32.49
N ILE A 151 16.82 -9.68 -32.81
CA ILE A 151 16.63 -8.35 -32.23
C ILE A 151 16.30 -7.40 -33.38
N GLU A 152 15.20 -6.67 -33.24
CA GLU A 152 14.74 -5.71 -34.23
C GLU A 152 15.84 -4.66 -34.49
N GLU A 153 16.06 -4.33 -35.77
CA GLU A 153 17.04 -3.33 -36.21
C GLU A 153 18.52 -3.64 -35.90
N LYS A 154 18.87 -4.86 -35.47
CA LYS A 154 20.26 -5.29 -35.26
C LYS A 154 20.59 -6.61 -35.94
N THR A 155 21.69 -6.64 -36.67
CA THR A 155 22.24 -7.85 -37.30
C THR A 155 23.53 -8.23 -36.60
N TYR A 156 23.56 -9.39 -35.96
CA TYR A 156 24.78 -9.95 -35.38
C TYR A 156 25.45 -10.91 -36.36
N THR A 157 26.77 -10.96 -36.31
CA THR A 157 27.53 -11.97 -37.05
C THR A 157 27.32 -13.36 -36.43
N ALA A 158 27.52 -14.41 -37.24
CA ALA A 158 27.44 -15.78 -36.73
C ALA A 158 28.44 -16.06 -35.59
N SER A 159 29.60 -15.38 -35.59
CA SER A 159 30.60 -15.50 -34.53
C SER A 159 30.11 -14.92 -33.21
N GLU A 160 29.52 -13.71 -33.22
CA GLU A 160 28.96 -13.08 -32.02
C GLU A 160 27.80 -13.90 -31.44
N LEU A 161 26.90 -14.40 -32.30
CA LEU A 161 25.79 -15.25 -31.88
C LEU A 161 26.28 -16.55 -31.22
N LYS A 162 27.34 -17.16 -31.78
CA LYS A 162 27.97 -18.35 -31.21
C LYS A 162 28.61 -18.05 -29.84
N GLU A 163 29.24 -16.89 -29.69
CA GLU A 163 29.81 -16.44 -28.42
C GLU A 163 28.71 -16.21 -27.37
N TYR A 164 27.62 -15.51 -27.70
CA TYR A 164 26.51 -15.30 -26.77
C TYR A 164 25.84 -16.62 -26.36
N LYS A 165 25.59 -17.53 -27.31
CA LYS A 165 25.07 -18.88 -27.00
C LYS A 165 26.03 -19.66 -26.09
N SER A 166 27.34 -19.54 -26.29
CA SER A 166 28.34 -20.14 -25.39
C SER A 166 28.27 -19.56 -23.98
N VAL A 167 28.17 -18.23 -23.84
CA VAL A 167 28.00 -17.57 -22.54
C VAL A 167 26.74 -18.05 -21.83
N PHE A 168 25.59 -18.08 -22.52
CA PHE A 168 24.33 -18.57 -21.95
C PHE A 168 24.42 -20.04 -21.50
N ASN A 169 25.03 -20.92 -22.30
CA ASN A 169 25.21 -22.32 -21.95
C ASN A 169 26.05 -22.48 -20.69
N ARG A 170 27.21 -21.81 -20.63
CA ARG A 170 28.08 -21.86 -19.44
C ARG A 170 27.39 -21.30 -18.19
N PHE A 171 26.65 -20.22 -18.34
CA PHE A 171 25.86 -19.61 -17.27
C PHE A 171 24.78 -20.59 -16.77
N SER A 172 24.00 -21.17 -17.67
CA SER A 172 22.96 -22.16 -17.36
C SER A 172 23.51 -23.38 -16.63
N GLU A 173 24.62 -23.95 -17.12
CA GLU A 173 25.29 -25.08 -16.47
C GLU A 173 25.79 -24.73 -15.07
N SER A 174 26.36 -23.52 -14.88
CA SER A 174 26.81 -23.09 -13.56
C SER A 174 25.68 -22.96 -12.53
N ILE A 175 24.46 -22.63 -12.98
CA ILE A 175 23.27 -22.54 -12.12
C ILE A 175 22.72 -23.93 -11.80
N LYS A 176 22.71 -24.86 -12.77
CA LYS A 176 22.30 -26.25 -12.54
C LYS A 176 23.11 -26.94 -11.44
N THR A 177 24.38 -26.56 -11.32
CA THR A 177 25.30 -27.11 -10.32
C THR A 177 25.24 -26.39 -8.97
N ILE A 178 24.33 -25.43 -8.78
CA ILE A 178 24.09 -24.79 -7.49
C ILE A 178 23.32 -25.79 -6.62
N VAL A 179 24.05 -26.50 -5.76
CA VAL A 179 23.48 -27.22 -4.63
C VAL A 179 24.23 -26.70 -3.42
N ILE A 180 23.55 -25.88 -2.60
CA ILE A 180 23.98 -25.26 -1.32
C ILE A 180 25.43 -25.63 -0.99
N GLU A 181 26.37 -24.80 -1.43
CA GLU A 181 27.78 -25.22 -1.50
C GLU A 181 28.33 -25.44 -0.09
N ASP A 182 28.46 -26.71 0.31
CA ASP A 182 29.42 -27.07 1.36
C ASP A 182 30.77 -26.54 0.88
N LYS A 183 31.41 -25.68 1.69
CA LYS A 183 32.75 -25.14 1.42
C LYS A 183 33.76 -26.22 1.01
N LYS A 184 33.55 -27.48 1.40
CA LYS A 184 34.34 -28.64 0.99
C LYS A 184 34.31 -28.93 -0.53
N GLU A 185 33.32 -28.43 -1.26
CA GLU A 185 33.22 -28.61 -2.71
C GLU A 185 34.08 -27.63 -3.53
N ILE A 186 34.66 -26.60 -2.89
CA ILE A 186 35.57 -25.63 -3.52
C ILE A 186 36.98 -26.25 -3.65
N THR A 187 37.08 -27.27 -4.49
CA THR A 187 38.34 -27.98 -4.74
C THR A 187 39.22 -27.26 -5.75
N LEU A 188 40.54 -27.49 -5.69
CA LEU A 188 41.48 -27.00 -6.73
C LEU A 188 41.09 -27.46 -8.14
N LYS A 189 40.50 -28.66 -8.27
CA LYS A 189 40.00 -29.17 -9.55
C LYS A 189 38.89 -28.27 -10.12
N ARG A 190 37.98 -27.80 -9.26
CA ARG A 190 36.89 -26.90 -9.65
C ARG A 190 37.42 -25.52 -10.03
N ILE A 191 38.33 -24.96 -9.24
CA ILE A 191 39.03 -23.69 -9.55
C ILE A 191 39.78 -23.77 -10.89
N ARG A 192 40.49 -24.87 -11.15
CA ARG A 192 41.14 -25.09 -12.44
C ARG A 192 40.13 -25.12 -13.59
N LYS A 193 39.01 -25.83 -13.45
CA LYS A 193 37.94 -25.81 -14.46
C LYS A 193 37.44 -24.39 -14.73
N THR A 194 37.32 -23.55 -13.70
CA THR A 194 36.94 -22.15 -13.88
C THR A 194 37.95 -21.35 -14.70
N LEU A 195 39.24 -21.58 -14.49
CA LEU A 195 40.31 -20.99 -15.30
C LEU A 195 40.40 -21.55 -16.73
N TYR A 196 39.79 -22.71 -16.98
CA TYR A 196 39.58 -23.27 -18.32
C TYR A 196 38.25 -22.86 -18.95
N GLY A 197 37.54 -21.91 -18.35
CA GLY A 197 36.36 -21.27 -18.94
C GLY A 197 35.03 -21.86 -18.50
N HIS A 198 34.97 -22.72 -17.48
CA HIS A 198 33.71 -23.10 -16.84
C HIS A 198 33.26 -22.03 -15.84
N ASP A 199 31.98 -21.69 -15.82
CA ASP A 199 31.48 -20.74 -14.85
C ASP A 199 31.19 -21.44 -13.52
N LEU A 200 31.40 -20.74 -12.41
CA LEU A 200 31.08 -21.18 -11.06
C LEU A 200 30.11 -20.19 -10.44
N THR A 201 28.95 -20.65 -9.97
CA THR A 201 27.99 -19.80 -9.26
C THR A 201 27.82 -20.33 -7.83
N ILE A 202 27.97 -19.41 -6.87
CA ILE A 202 27.93 -19.64 -5.43
C ILE A 202 26.65 -19.01 -4.91
N GLU A 203 25.81 -19.81 -4.27
CA GLU A 203 24.71 -19.33 -3.44
C GLU A 203 25.21 -19.21 -1.99
N HIS A 204 25.07 -18.03 -1.39
CA HIS A 204 25.50 -17.81 -0.01
C HIS A 204 24.43 -18.29 0.99
N ASP A 205 24.88 -18.77 2.15
CA ASP A 205 24.01 -19.26 3.22
C ASP A 205 23.29 -18.10 3.93
N CYS A 206 22.13 -17.74 3.38
CA CYS A 206 21.33 -16.61 3.82
C CYS A 206 19.96 -17.06 4.34
N ASN A 207 19.61 -16.62 5.55
CA ASN A 207 18.30 -16.91 6.13
C ASN A 207 17.23 -15.98 5.53
N GLY A 208 16.29 -16.53 4.77
CA GLY A 208 15.09 -15.84 4.25
C GLY A 208 15.22 -15.17 2.87
N HIS A 209 16.35 -15.30 2.18
CA HIS A 209 16.59 -14.83 0.80
C HIS A 209 17.86 -15.47 0.22
N ALA A 210 18.10 -15.41 -1.10
CA ALA A 210 19.33 -15.93 -1.71
C ALA A 210 20.13 -14.84 -2.44
N ILE A 211 21.42 -14.75 -2.14
CA ILE A 211 22.37 -13.86 -2.81
C ILE A 211 23.41 -14.70 -3.54
N TYR A 212 23.90 -14.21 -4.67
CA TYR A 212 24.74 -15.01 -5.55
C TYR A 212 26.06 -14.32 -5.86
N THR A 213 27.11 -15.13 -5.99
CA THR A 213 28.39 -14.73 -6.55
C THR A 213 28.70 -15.62 -7.73
N GLN A 214 29.04 -15.03 -8.88
CA GLN A 214 29.47 -15.76 -10.05
C GLN A 214 30.94 -15.49 -10.34
N ILE A 215 31.68 -16.56 -10.61
CA ILE A 215 33.09 -16.56 -10.94
C ILE A 215 33.24 -17.13 -12.36
N TYR A 216 33.87 -16.37 -13.24
CA TYR A 216 34.05 -16.78 -14.63
C TYR A 216 35.31 -16.19 -15.22
N LYS A 217 35.82 -16.84 -16.27
CA LYS A 217 36.94 -16.33 -17.05
C LYS A 217 36.45 -15.57 -18.27
N GLU A 218 37.00 -14.38 -18.47
CA GLU A 218 36.86 -13.58 -19.67
C GLU A 218 38.26 -13.22 -20.18
N LYS A 219 38.61 -13.72 -21.38
CA LYS A 219 39.96 -13.57 -21.95
C LYS A 219 41.04 -14.02 -20.94
N ASN A 220 41.95 -13.12 -20.54
CA ASN A 220 43.04 -13.38 -19.61
C ASN A 220 42.73 -12.95 -18.16
N GLN A 221 41.46 -12.70 -17.85
CA GLN A 221 41.02 -12.24 -16.55
C GLN A 221 40.05 -13.22 -15.90
N LEU A 222 40.18 -13.36 -14.59
CA LEU A 222 39.18 -13.97 -13.75
C LEU A 222 38.31 -12.86 -13.17
N ILE A 223 37.00 -13.00 -13.34
CA ILE A 223 36.00 -12.03 -12.91
C ILE A 223 35.13 -12.67 -11.83
N ILE A 224 34.94 -11.95 -10.73
CA ILE A 224 34.02 -12.31 -9.65
C ILE A 224 32.95 -11.21 -9.57
N THR A 225 31.70 -11.59 -9.82
CA THR A 225 30.55 -10.70 -9.78
C THR A 225 29.65 -11.09 -8.63
N HIS A 226 29.36 -10.17 -7.74
CA HIS A 226 28.38 -10.33 -6.67
C HIS A 226 27.10 -9.53 -6.99
N CYS A 227 25.96 -10.18 -6.81
CA CYS A 227 24.65 -9.59 -7.04
C CYS A 227 23.71 -9.84 -5.86
N ASN A 228 23.31 -8.74 -5.21
CA ASN A 228 22.26 -8.70 -4.21
C ASN A 228 21.35 -7.51 -4.51
N ARG A 229 20.15 -7.79 -4.98
CA ARG A 229 19.11 -6.79 -5.28
C ARG A 229 18.02 -6.77 -4.20
N GLY A 230 18.15 -7.58 -3.15
CA GLY A 230 17.23 -7.63 -2.02
C GLY A 230 17.52 -6.56 -0.96
N ASN A 231 17.11 -6.83 0.28
CA ASN A 231 17.24 -5.88 1.39
C ASN A 231 18.69 -5.45 1.68
N GLY A 232 19.67 -6.31 1.39
CA GLY A 232 21.09 -6.00 1.55
C GLY A 232 21.74 -5.32 0.35
N GLN A 233 20.99 -4.76 -0.59
CA GLN A 233 21.58 -4.12 -1.78
C GLN A 233 22.43 -2.90 -1.38
N ARG A 234 23.75 -3.00 -1.57
CA ARG A 234 24.72 -1.95 -1.23
C ARG A 234 24.77 -0.81 -2.26
N SER A 235 24.44 -1.09 -3.52
CA SER A 235 24.44 -0.09 -4.59
C SER A 235 23.48 -0.48 -5.73
N ASN A 236 23.11 0.49 -6.57
CA ASN A 236 22.34 0.24 -7.79
C ASN A 236 23.16 -0.41 -8.91
N TYR A 237 24.33 -0.98 -8.61
CA TYR A 237 25.23 -1.67 -9.54
C TYR A 237 25.68 -3.01 -8.95
N ASN A 238 25.98 -3.98 -9.82
CA ASN A 238 26.64 -5.20 -9.38
C ASN A 238 28.06 -4.90 -8.88
N LEU A 239 28.56 -5.67 -7.92
CA LEU A 239 29.95 -5.56 -7.46
C LEU A 239 30.82 -6.45 -8.34
N VAL A 240 31.80 -5.88 -9.03
CA VAL A 240 32.63 -6.63 -9.98
C VAL A 240 34.11 -6.52 -9.60
N TYR A 241 34.76 -7.67 -9.48
CA TYR A 241 36.16 -7.80 -9.11
C TYR A 241 36.91 -8.50 -10.24
N ARG A 242 38.07 -7.97 -10.63
CA ARG A 242 38.88 -8.53 -11.72
C ARG A 242 40.32 -8.74 -11.31
N ILE A 243 40.91 -9.83 -11.76
CA ILE A 243 42.35 -10.10 -11.63
C ILE A 243 42.87 -10.77 -12.91
N ASN A 244 44.11 -10.48 -13.28
CA ASN A 244 44.76 -11.20 -14.37
C ASN A 244 45.06 -12.65 -13.94
N THR A 245 44.81 -13.62 -14.82
CA THR A 245 45.06 -15.03 -14.51
C THR A 245 46.54 -15.38 -14.48
N ALA A 246 47.40 -14.56 -15.10
CA ALA A 246 48.84 -14.75 -15.11
C ALA A 246 49.42 -14.49 -13.71
N GLY A 247 50.14 -15.48 -13.15
CA GLY A 247 50.75 -15.38 -11.82
C GLY A 247 49.80 -15.57 -10.64
N LEU A 248 48.54 -15.94 -10.87
CA LEU A 248 47.55 -16.14 -9.80
C LEU A 248 47.83 -17.41 -8.99
N ASP A 249 48.06 -17.26 -7.69
CA ASP A 249 48.23 -18.38 -6.76
C ASP A 249 46.89 -19.11 -6.56
N LEU A 250 46.80 -20.31 -7.12
CA LEU A 250 45.57 -21.11 -7.11
C LEU A 250 45.18 -21.58 -5.71
N ASN A 251 46.14 -21.76 -4.80
CA ASN A 251 45.85 -22.16 -3.43
C ASN A 251 45.25 -20.98 -2.67
N LYS A 252 45.83 -19.78 -2.81
CA LYS A 252 45.27 -18.56 -2.21
C LYS A 252 43.89 -18.23 -2.80
N LEU A 253 43.71 -18.39 -4.12
CA LEU A 253 42.41 -18.23 -4.76
C LEU A 253 41.37 -19.21 -4.22
N ARG A 254 41.73 -20.49 -4.04
CA ARG A 254 40.86 -21.49 -3.44
C ARG A 254 40.42 -21.06 -2.04
N THR A 255 41.38 -20.67 -1.18
CA THR A 255 41.09 -20.23 0.19
C THR A 255 40.23 -18.97 0.23
N ALA A 256 40.45 -18.02 -0.67
CA ALA A 256 39.62 -16.82 -0.77
C ALA A 256 38.18 -17.17 -1.16
N ILE A 257 37.98 -18.05 -2.14
CA ILE A 257 36.66 -18.49 -2.57
C ILE A 257 35.97 -19.32 -1.47
N GLU A 258 36.68 -20.24 -0.81
CA GLU A 258 36.17 -20.97 0.37
C GLU A 258 35.70 -20.02 1.48
N THR A 259 36.46 -18.95 1.72
CA THR A 259 36.12 -17.93 2.72
C THR A 259 34.85 -17.17 2.32
N ILE A 260 34.74 -16.79 1.06
CA ILE A 260 33.57 -16.09 0.51
C ILE A 260 32.32 -16.97 0.55
N THR A 261 32.42 -18.25 0.15
CA THR A 261 31.30 -19.21 0.19
C THR A 261 30.79 -19.41 1.62
N GLY A 262 31.68 -19.34 2.62
CA GLY A 262 31.31 -19.49 4.03
C GLY A 262 30.69 -18.23 4.69
N LEU A 263 30.52 -17.13 3.96
CA LEU A 263 29.87 -15.94 4.49
C LEU A 263 28.36 -16.12 4.52
N GLY A 264 27.73 -15.77 5.66
CA GLY A 264 26.28 -15.87 5.84
C GLY A 264 25.68 -14.58 6.35
N VAL A 265 24.39 -14.37 6.05
CA VAL A 265 23.64 -13.17 6.47
C VAL A 265 22.21 -13.52 6.87
N VAL A 266 21.72 -12.90 7.94
CA VAL A 266 20.32 -12.96 8.34
C VAL A 266 19.55 -11.79 7.71
N ASN A 267 18.45 -12.08 7.02
CA ASN A 267 17.63 -11.04 6.38
C ASN A 267 17.17 -9.98 7.39
N GLY A 268 17.17 -8.71 6.98
CA GLY A 268 16.74 -7.57 7.81
C GLY A 268 17.79 -7.01 8.78
N SER A 269 18.99 -7.59 8.88
CA SER A 269 20.06 -7.08 9.75
C SER A 269 21.09 -6.26 8.96
N GLU A 270 21.00 -4.92 9.02
CA GLU A 270 21.97 -4.02 8.36
C GLU A 270 23.42 -4.30 8.81
N ASP A 271 23.64 -4.52 10.11
CA ASP A 271 24.97 -4.84 10.66
C ASP A 271 25.54 -6.14 10.10
N SER A 272 24.71 -7.16 9.88
CA SER A 272 25.15 -8.42 9.30
C SER A 272 25.56 -8.26 7.83
N TYR A 273 24.80 -7.47 7.05
CA TYR A 273 25.18 -7.14 5.68
C TYR A 273 26.46 -6.32 5.62
N LYS A 274 26.64 -5.36 6.53
CA LYS A 274 27.87 -4.56 6.60
C LYS A 274 29.09 -5.46 6.82
N LYS A 275 29.03 -6.36 7.80
CA LYS A 275 30.10 -7.34 8.08
C LYS A 275 30.37 -8.26 6.89
N PHE A 276 29.31 -8.74 6.23
CA PHE A 276 29.43 -9.56 5.03
C PHE A 276 30.22 -8.82 3.94
N TYR A 277 29.83 -7.59 3.60
CA TYR A 277 30.50 -6.84 2.54
C TYR A 277 31.91 -6.40 2.90
N GLU A 278 32.16 -6.04 4.17
CA GLU A 278 33.51 -5.71 4.64
C GLU A 278 34.45 -6.92 4.49
N GLN A 279 34.01 -8.11 4.90
CA GLN A 279 34.79 -9.33 4.79
C GLN A 279 34.93 -9.79 3.33
N TYR A 280 33.88 -9.67 2.53
CA TYR A 280 33.88 -9.98 1.10
C TYR A 280 34.89 -9.11 0.34
N ASP A 281 34.80 -7.78 0.50
CA ASP A 281 35.68 -6.82 -0.16
C ASP A 281 37.13 -7.01 0.28
N LYS A 282 37.37 -7.20 1.58
CA LYS A 282 38.70 -7.41 2.13
C LYS A 282 39.35 -8.66 1.55
N THR A 283 38.63 -9.79 1.56
CA THR A 283 39.15 -11.09 1.08
C THR A 283 39.60 -11.01 -0.39
N LEU A 284 38.85 -10.32 -1.25
CA LEU A 284 39.20 -10.18 -2.66
C LEU A 284 40.34 -9.18 -2.89
N LYS A 285 40.36 -8.05 -2.17
CA LYS A 285 41.44 -7.06 -2.25
C LYS A 285 42.76 -7.61 -1.76
N ASP A 286 42.76 -8.39 -0.68
CA ASP A 286 43.97 -9.02 -0.13
C ASP A 286 44.61 -10.00 -1.13
N LEU A 287 43.81 -10.59 -2.03
CA LEU A 287 44.27 -11.44 -3.11
C LEU A 287 44.70 -10.66 -4.38
N GLY A 288 44.49 -9.34 -4.40
CA GLY A 288 44.89 -8.46 -5.51
C GLY A 288 43.81 -8.22 -6.57
N PHE A 289 42.53 -8.50 -6.28
CA PHE A 289 41.44 -8.16 -7.20
C PHE A 289 41.20 -6.64 -7.23
N ASN A 290 41.04 -6.12 -8.44
CA ASN A 290 40.62 -4.74 -8.67
C ASN A 290 39.09 -4.64 -8.71
N PHE A 291 38.54 -3.76 -7.89
CA PHE A 291 37.11 -3.49 -7.83
C PHE A 291 36.68 -2.48 -8.90
N SER A 292 35.52 -2.72 -9.51
CA SER A 292 34.75 -1.70 -10.23
C SER A 292 33.26 -1.89 -10.02
N TRP A 293 32.50 -0.81 -10.20
CA TRP A 293 31.06 -0.91 -10.36
C TRP A 293 30.73 -1.62 -11.68
N GLY A 294 29.82 -2.60 -11.62
CA GLY A 294 29.28 -3.29 -12.79
C GLY A 294 28.17 -2.51 -13.46
N LYS A 295 27.28 -3.20 -14.17
CA LYS A 295 26.09 -2.61 -14.77
C LYS A 295 25.02 -2.30 -13.73
N HIS A 296 24.21 -1.31 -14.07
CA HIS A 296 23.09 -0.88 -13.24
C HIS A 296 22.03 -1.97 -13.09
N VAL A 297 21.60 -2.24 -11.87
CA VAL A 297 20.55 -3.19 -11.49
C VAL A 297 19.49 -2.50 -10.63
N LYS A 298 18.22 -2.74 -10.95
CA LYS A 298 17.09 -2.20 -10.17
C LYS A 298 16.91 -2.98 -8.88
N SER A 299 16.60 -2.31 -7.78
CA SER A 299 16.26 -2.99 -6.53
C SER A 299 15.05 -3.91 -6.66
N GLN A 300 15.11 -5.03 -5.95
CA GLN A 300 14.07 -6.03 -5.76
C GLN A 300 13.97 -6.31 -4.25
N LYS A 301 13.66 -5.27 -3.47
CA LYS A 301 13.49 -5.36 -2.00
C LYS A 301 12.18 -6.06 -1.60
N ILE A 302 11.26 -6.22 -2.55
CA ILE A 302 9.92 -6.77 -2.35
C ILE A 302 9.82 -8.12 -3.06
N GLY A 303 9.34 -9.14 -2.34
CA GLY A 303 9.22 -10.52 -2.83
C GLY A 303 10.57 -11.26 -2.90
N ASN A 304 10.59 -12.41 -3.57
CA ASN A 304 11.79 -13.24 -3.68
C ASN A 304 12.81 -12.63 -4.66
N CYS A 305 14.00 -12.28 -4.17
CA CYS A 305 15.06 -11.67 -4.98
C CYS A 305 15.88 -12.67 -5.81
N VAL A 306 15.65 -13.99 -5.72
CA VAL A 306 16.40 -15.04 -6.45
C VAL A 306 16.49 -14.76 -7.95
N LEU A 307 15.35 -14.66 -8.64
CA LEU A 307 15.30 -14.45 -10.08
C LEU A 307 15.88 -13.09 -10.48
N ALA A 308 15.68 -12.07 -9.64
CA ALA A 308 16.26 -10.76 -9.86
C ALA A 308 17.78 -10.82 -9.78
N ASN A 309 18.34 -11.56 -8.81
CA ASN A 309 19.77 -11.71 -8.63
C ASN A 309 20.40 -12.49 -9.78
N LEU A 310 19.81 -13.61 -10.21
CA LEU A 310 20.26 -14.38 -11.38
C LEU A 310 20.21 -13.56 -12.68
N LYS A 311 19.14 -12.78 -12.90
CA LYS A 311 19.07 -11.83 -14.02
C LYS A 311 20.15 -10.74 -13.91
N GLY A 312 20.44 -10.27 -12.69
CA GLY A 312 21.49 -9.30 -12.43
C GLY A 312 22.88 -9.84 -12.79
N LEU A 313 23.18 -11.09 -12.46
CA LEU A 313 24.42 -11.76 -12.86
C LEU A 313 24.49 -11.93 -14.39
N LEU A 314 23.42 -12.42 -15.01
CA LEU A 314 23.35 -12.60 -16.47
C LEU A 314 23.57 -11.28 -17.22
N LYS A 315 23.07 -10.16 -16.66
CA LYS A 315 23.23 -8.83 -17.25
C LYS A 315 24.69 -8.43 -17.41
N GLU A 316 25.58 -8.77 -16.47
CA GLU A 316 27.01 -8.48 -16.60
C GLU A 316 27.65 -9.19 -17.79
N ARG A 317 27.13 -10.38 -18.15
CA ARG A 317 27.75 -11.29 -19.11
C ARG A 317 27.44 -10.97 -20.57
N LEU A 318 26.44 -10.12 -20.84
CA LEU A 318 25.87 -9.95 -22.17
C LEU A 318 25.72 -8.49 -22.55
N PRO A 319 25.79 -8.13 -23.84
CA PRO A 319 25.31 -6.84 -24.32
C PRO A 319 23.86 -6.56 -23.87
N GLU A 320 23.55 -5.28 -23.62
CA GLU A 320 22.28 -4.88 -23.00
C GLU A 320 21.04 -5.28 -23.84
N ASP A 321 21.15 -5.20 -25.16
CA ASP A 321 20.15 -5.64 -26.13
C ASP A 321 19.92 -7.15 -26.09
N VAL A 322 20.99 -7.96 -26.11
CA VAL A 322 20.91 -9.43 -26.01
C VAL A 322 20.32 -9.85 -24.66
N TYR A 323 20.71 -9.19 -23.57
CA TYR A 323 20.12 -9.37 -22.26
C TYR A 323 18.62 -9.02 -22.23
N LYS A 324 18.22 -7.88 -22.82
CA LYS A 324 16.82 -7.47 -22.92
C LYS A 324 15.99 -8.45 -23.74
N TRP A 325 16.51 -8.91 -24.88
CA TRP A 325 15.87 -9.94 -25.69
C TRP A 325 15.65 -11.22 -24.89
N CYS A 326 16.71 -11.75 -24.27
CA CYS A 326 16.65 -12.98 -23.48
C CYS A 326 15.64 -12.85 -22.32
N THR A 327 15.71 -11.76 -21.56
CA THR A 327 14.77 -11.53 -20.45
C THR A 327 13.34 -11.29 -20.89
N THR A 328 13.12 -10.76 -22.10
CA THR A 328 11.79 -10.62 -22.71
C THR A 328 11.25 -11.99 -23.12
N GLN A 329 12.05 -12.82 -23.80
CA GLN A 329 11.69 -14.18 -24.16
C GLN A 329 11.43 -15.05 -22.92
N MET A 330 12.28 -14.95 -21.90
CA MET A 330 12.05 -15.61 -20.60
C MET A 330 10.78 -15.08 -19.94
N ARG A 331 10.45 -13.78 -20.05
CA ARG A 331 9.21 -13.22 -19.49
C ARG A 331 7.99 -13.76 -20.22
N GLU A 332 8.06 -13.88 -21.55
CA GLU A 332 7.01 -14.45 -22.38
C GLU A 332 6.79 -15.94 -22.08
N LEU A 333 7.87 -16.70 -21.88
CA LEU A 333 7.81 -18.10 -21.45
C LEU A 333 7.41 -18.27 -19.96
N SER A 334 7.78 -17.32 -19.10
CA SER A 334 7.35 -17.27 -17.70
C SER A 334 5.89 -16.82 -17.57
N THR A 335 5.26 -16.32 -18.64
CA THR A 335 3.80 -16.11 -18.63
C THR A 335 3.09 -17.45 -18.70
N LEU A 336 2.64 -17.97 -17.56
CA LEU A 336 1.82 -19.18 -17.39
C LEU A 336 2.33 -20.51 -17.96
N GLN A 337 3.19 -20.50 -18.97
CA GLN A 337 3.45 -21.63 -19.86
C GLN A 337 4.27 -22.72 -19.17
N HIS A 338 5.08 -22.34 -18.18
CA HIS A 338 5.78 -23.26 -17.28
C HIS A 338 4.83 -24.08 -16.39
N VAL A 339 3.60 -23.60 -16.15
CA VAL A 339 2.51 -24.35 -15.50
C VAL A 339 1.66 -25.08 -16.54
N ILE A 340 1.29 -24.39 -17.63
CA ILE A 340 0.41 -24.95 -18.68
C ILE A 340 1.00 -26.21 -19.29
N ASN A 341 2.26 -26.18 -19.73
CA ASN A 341 2.84 -27.31 -20.48
C ASN A 341 2.93 -28.59 -19.63
N PRO A 342 3.51 -28.57 -18.41
CA PRO A 342 3.53 -29.74 -17.55
C PRO A 342 2.14 -30.22 -17.13
N MET A 343 1.19 -29.29 -16.93
CA MET A 343 -0.19 -29.64 -16.66
C MET A 343 -0.80 -30.42 -17.83
N LEU A 344 -0.71 -29.91 -19.07
CA LEU A 344 -1.25 -30.60 -20.26
C LEU A 344 -0.57 -31.95 -20.51
N GLU A 345 0.71 -32.08 -20.20
CA GLU A 345 1.45 -33.33 -20.28
C GLU A 345 0.99 -34.34 -19.21
N SER A 346 0.77 -33.89 -17.98
CA SER A 346 0.20 -34.70 -16.90
C SER A 346 -1.16 -35.28 -17.31
N ALA A 347 -2.06 -34.47 -17.90
CA ALA A 347 -3.36 -34.95 -18.37
C ALA A 347 -3.27 -36.14 -19.34
N LYS A 348 -2.26 -36.15 -20.21
CA LYS A 348 -2.04 -37.24 -21.18
C LYS A 348 -1.49 -38.51 -20.52
N ASN A 349 -0.73 -38.35 -19.44
CA ASN A 349 -0.02 -39.43 -18.77
C ASN A 349 -0.81 -40.03 -17.59
N LEU A 350 -1.93 -39.42 -17.20
CA LEU A 350 -2.78 -39.94 -16.14
C LEU A 350 -3.31 -41.34 -16.47
N THR A 351 -3.27 -42.20 -15.46
CA THR A 351 -3.78 -43.57 -15.51
C THR A 351 -4.97 -43.73 -14.57
N ASN A 352 -5.84 -44.69 -14.87
CA ASN A 352 -6.96 -45.03 -14.00
C ASN A 352 -6.50 -45.59 -12.64
N LYS A 353 -6.57 -44.77 -11.60
CA LYS A 353 -6.33 -45.14 -10.19
C LYS A 353 -7.27 -44.30 -9.31
N PRO A 354 -7.46 -44.62 -8.02
CA PRO A 354 -8.07 -43.68 -7.08
C PRO A 354 -7.24 -42.39 -7.06
N LEU A 355 -7.86 -41.26 -7.40
CA LEU A 355 -7.20 -39.96 -7.49
C LEU A 355 -7.63 -39.10 -6.31
N ASN A 356 -6.66 -38.47 -5.65
CA ASN A 356 -6.91 -37.40 -4.70
C ASN A 356 -6.34 -36.10 -5.28
N ILE A 357 -7.19 -35.34 -5.95
CA ILE A 357 -6.80 -34.14 -6.70
C ILE A 357 -6.18 -33.07 -5.79
N ASP A 358 -6.46 -33.07 -4.49
CA ASP A 358 -5.89 -32.10 -3.55
C ASP A 358 -4.45 -32.43 -3.13
N THR A 359 -4.03 -33.70 -3.21
CA THR A 359 -2.74 -34.15 -2.66
C THR A 359 -1.83 -34.86 -3.67
N ASP A 360 -2.39 -35.49 -4.70
CA ASP A 360 -1.61 -36.21 -5.70
C ASP A 360 -0.71 -35.25 -6.50
N GLY A 361 0.53 -35.68 -6.73
CA GLY A 361 1.54 -34.87 -7.42
C GLY A 361 1.22 -34.60 -8.90
N GLU A 362 0.46 -35.48 -9.55
CA GLU A 362 0.07 -35.33 -10.96
C GLU A 362 -0.83 -34.10 -11.19
N PHE A 363 -1.56 -33.65 -10.17
CA PHE A 363 -2.42 -32.46 -10.23
C PHE A 363 -1.75 -31.20 -9.67
N PHE A 364 -0.47 -31.26 -9.29
CA PHE A 364 0.24 -30.10 -8.73
C PHE A 364 0.16 -28.86 -9.63
N HIS A 365 0.44 -29.02 -10.92
CA HIS A 365 0.39 -27.90 -11.86
C HIS A 365 -1.05 -27.46 -12.19
N LEU A 366 -2.04 -28.35 -12.07
CA LEU A 366 -3.45 -27.97 -12.17
C LEU A 366 -3.85 -27.06 -10.99
N ARG A 367 -3.47 -27.44 -9.76
CA ARG A 367 -3.69 -26.62 -8.56
C ARG A 367 -3.00 -25.26 -8.68
N GLN A 368 -1.73 -25.24 -9.11
CA GLN A 368 -1.02 -23.97 -9.33
C GLN A 368 -1.68 -23.07 -10.40
N LEU A 369 -2.25 -23.65 -11.45
CA LEU A 369 -2.98 -22.88 -12.47
C LEU A 369 -4.29 -22.32 -11.91
N ILE A 370 -5.02 -23.09 -11.10
CA ILE A 370 -6.24 -22.67 -10.41
C ILE A 370 -5.93 -21.54 -9.42
N ASP A 371 -4.88 -21.69 -8.61
CA ASP A 371 -4.40 -20.67 -7.67
C ASP A 371 -3.95 -19.40 -8.40
N TYR A 372 -3.29 -19.55 -9.54
CA TYR A 372 -2.93 -18.41 -10.38
C TYR A 372 -4.17 -17.70 -10.93
N ILE A 373 -5.16 -18.45 -11.43
CA ILE A 373 -6.42 -17.87 -11.93
C ILE A 373 -7.12 -17.12 -10.81
N PHE A 374 -7.09 -17.66 -9.61
CA PHE A 374 -7.65 -17.03 -8.45
C PHE A 374 -6.93 -15.74 -8.08
N ASP A 375 -5.61 -15.78 -7.90
CA ASP A 375 -4.77 -14.60 -7.62
C ASP A 375 -4.99 -13.52 -8.68
N LYS A 376 -4.94 -13.88 -9.97
CA LYS A 376 -5.14 -12.93 -11.06
C LYS A 376 -6.57 -12.47 -11.22
N SER A 377 -7.57 -13.26 -10.84
CA SER A 377 -8.96 -12.82 -10.83
C SER A 377 -9.15 -11.75 -9.76
N VAL A 378 -8.67 -11.98 -8.55
CA VAL A 378 -8.69 -10.99 -7.45
C VAL A 378 -7.87 -9.75 -7.80
N GLU A 379 -6.66 -9.93 -8.33
CA GLU A 379 -5.80 -8.83 -8.77
C GLU A 379 -6.41 -8.07 -9.95
N GLY A 380 -7.05 -8.77 -10.89
CA GLY A 380 -7.72 -8.19 -12.05
C GLY A 380 -8.98 -7.45 -11.67
N ILE A 381 -9.68 -7.90 -10.64
CA ILE A 381 -10.82 -7.22 -10.01
C ILE A 381 -10.35 -5.93 -9.33
N VAL A 382 -9.33 -6.01 -8.47
CA VAL A 382 -8.74 -4.86 -7.76
C VAL A 382 -8.07 -3.88 -8.74
N ASN A 383 -7.43 -4.36 -9.82
CA ASN A 383 -6.82 -3.48 -10.82
C ASN A 383 -7.81 -2.93 -11.85
N SER A 384 -8.91 -3.63 -12.17
CA SER A 384 -10.00 -3.08 -12.99
C SER A 384 -10.64 -1.89 -12.27
N TYR A 385 -10.71 -1.98 -10.94
CA TYR A 385 -11.11 -0.92 -10.03
C TYR A 385 -10.15 0.30 -10.05
N PHE A 386 -8.85 0.12 -10.34
CA PHE A 386 -7.88 1.22 -10.54
C PHE A 386 -7.63 1.62 -12.01
N GLY A 387 -8.50 1.22 -12.94
CA GLY A 387 -8.37 1.59 -14.36
C GLY A 387 -7.21 0.93 -15.11
N ASN A 388 -6.56 -0.09 -14.53
CA ASN A 388 -5.36 -0.72 -15.09
C ASN A 388 -5.70 -2.05 -15.81
N THR A 389 -6.40 -1.94 -16.94
CA THR A 389 -7.01 -3.05 -17.71
C THR A 389 -6.02 -4.01 -18.40
N ARG A 390 -4.71 -3.71 -18.41
CA ARG A 390 -3.68 -4.49 -19.13
C ARG A 390 -3.43 -5.92 -18.60
N LYS A 391 -4.04 -6.35 -17.49
CA LYS A 391 -3.83 -7.70 -16.89
C LYS A 391 -4.88 -8.77 -17.27
N SER A 392 -5.89 -8.43 -18.08
CA SER A 392 -6.94 -9.37 -18.52
C SER A 392 -6.42 -10.50 -19.45
N GLU A 393 -5.31 -10.27 -20.15
CA GLU A 393 -4.82 -11.22 -21.16
C GLU A 393 -4.18 -12.48 -20.58
N ALA A 394 -3.54 -12.38 -19.41
CA ALA A 394 -2.98 -13.52 -18.71
C ALA A 394 -4.07 -14.44 -18.11
N LEU A 395 -5.17 -13.85 -17.61
CA LEU A 395 -6.38 -14.57 -17.19
C LEU A 395 -7.04 -15.31 -18.36
N LYS A 396 -7.17 -14.65 -19.52
CA LYS A 396 -7.69 -15.30 -20.74
C LYS A 396 -6.83 -16.50 -21.15
N LYS A 397 -5.50 -16.37 -21.10
CA LYS A 397 -4.57 -17.49 -21.36
C LYS A 397 -4.76 -18.64 -20.36
N ALA A 398 -4.98 -18.32 -19.08
CA ALA A 398 -5.20 -19.30 -18.03
C ALA A 398 -6.51 -20.07 -18.18
N PHE A 399 -7.62 -19.38 -18.43
CA PHE A 399 -8.90 -20.05 -18.71
C PHE A 399 -8.84 -20.89 -19.99
N LYS A 400 -8.14 -20.43 -21.03
CA LYS A 400 -7.91 -21.22 -22.25
C LYS A 400 -7.10 -22.49 -21.96
N ALA A 401 -6.08 -22.41 -21.10
CA ALA A 401 -5.29 -23.56 -20.70
C ALA A 401 -6.08 -24.61 -19.92
N LEU A 402 -6.99 -24.20 -19.02
CA LEU A 402 -7.91 -25.13 -18.36
C LEU A 402 -8.83 -25.83 -19.37
N GLY A 403 -9.37 -25.10 -20.34
CA GLY A 403 -10.16 -25.71 -21.42
C GLY A 403 -9.37 -26.74 -22.23
N ASN A 404 -8.09 -26.45 -22.52
CA ASN A 404 -7.20 -27.41 -23.18
C ASN A 404 -6.91 -28.63 -22.29
N TYR A 405 -6.81 -28.46 -20.98
CA TYR A 405 -6.62 -29.55 -20.04
C TYR A 405 -7.85 -30.46 -19.96
N GLU A 406 -9.04 -29.88 -19.84
CA GLU A 406 -10.30 -30.63 -19.90
C GLU A 406 -10.43 -31.44 -21.20
N ASN A 407 -10.02 -30.87 -22.33
CA ASN A 407 -9.98 -31.59 -23.61
C ASN A 407 -9.00 -32.77 -23.57
N ALA A 408 -7.78 -32.57 -23.06
CA ALA A 408 -6.80 -33.64 -22.91
C ALA A 408 -7.29 -34.77 -21.98
N ILE A 409 -8.01 -34.44 -20.90
CA ILE A 409 -8.66 -35.43 -20.01
C ILE A 409 -9.75 -36.21 -20.75
N ASN A 410 -10.57 -35.55 -21.58
CA ASN A 410 -11.61 -36.22 -22.37
C ASN A 410 -11.02 -37.18 -23.42
N GLU A 411 -9.90 -36.80 -24.03
CA GLU A 411 -9.19 -37.57 -25.05
C GLU A 411 -8.33 -38.71 -24.47
N ASN A 412 -7.99 -38.64 -23.17
CA ASN A 412 -7.19 -39.68 -22.52
C ASN A 412 -7.98 -40.99 -22.35
N LYS A 413 -7.69 -41.95 -23.24
CA LYS A 413 -8.30 -43.28 -23.26
C LYS A 413 -7.96 -44.14 -22.04
N ALA A 414 -6.91 -43.82 -21.28
CA ALA A 414 -6.49 -44.56 -20.09
C ALA A 414 -7.34 -44.24 -18.84
N LEU A 415 -8.17 -43.20 -18.87
CA LEU A 415 -9.10 -42.84 -17.80
C LEU A 415 -10.51 -43.38 -18.08
N ASN A 416 -11.22 -43.86 -17.05
CA ASN A 416 -12.65 -44.20 -17.18
C ASN A 416 -13.53 -42.94 -17.10
N SER A 417 -14.83 -43.12 -17.38
CA SER A 417 -15.82 -42.05 -17.35
C SER A 417 -15.92 -41.37 -15.97
N ALA A 418 -15.89 -42.14 -14.88
CA ALA A 418 -15.98 -41.63 -13.53
C ALA A 418 -14.80 -40.69 -13.18
N CYS A 419 -13.57 -41.13 -13.39
CA CYS A 419 -12.37 -40.32 -13.14
C CYS A 419 -12.35 -39.05 -13.99
N ARG A 420 -12.78 -39.10 -15.26
CA ARG A 420 -12.89 -37.91 -16.11
C ARG A 420 -13.92 -36.92 -15.55
N VAL A 421 -15.05 -37.41 -15.07
CA VAL A 421 -16.11 -36.59 -14.46
C VAL A 421 -15.63 -35.96 -13.15
N ASP A 422 -14.94 -36.71 -12.29
CA ASP A 422 -14.44 -36.22 -11.01
C ASP A 422 -13.41 -35.09 -11.19
N ILE A 423 -12.47 -35.25 -12.12
CA ILE A 423 -11.48 -34.21 -12.45
C ILE A 423 -12.18 -32.95 -12.99
N LYS A 424 -13.19 -33.10 -13.86
CA LYS A 424 -13.94 -31.96 -14.41
C LYS A 424 -14.76 -31.26 -13.34
N ASN A 425 -15.47 -32.01 -12.50
CA ASN A 425 -16.25 -31.46 -11.39
C ASN A 425 -15.37 -30.70 -10.41
N TYR A 426 -14.15 -31.19 -10.15
CA TYR A 426 -13.15 -30.46 -9.37
C TYR A 426 -12.79 -29.12 -10.02
N ILE A 427 -12.42 -29.11 -11.30
CA ILE A 427 -12.06 -27.88 -12.02
C ILE A 427 -13.22 -26.87 -11.99
N HIS A 428 -14.44 -27.32 -12.31
CA HIS A 428 -15.62 -26.47 -12.35
C HIS A 428 -16.00 -25.92 -10.97
N SER A 429 -15.97 -26.76 -9.92
CA SER A 429 -16.25 -26.31 -8.55
C SER A 429 -15.26 -25.25 -8.06
N LYS A 430 -14.01 -25.26 -8.56
CA LYS A 430 -13.01 -24.24 -8.23
C LYS A 430 -13.05 -23.01 -9.12
N ILE A 431 -13.47 -23.11 -10.39
CA ILE A 431 -13.23 -22.06 -11.39
C ILE A 431 -14.49 -21.30 -11.83
N ASP A 432 -15.67 -21.91 -11.75
CA ASP A 432 -16.88 -21.36 -12.37
C ASP A 432 -17.34 -20.03 -11.74
N ALA A 433 -17.11 -19.85 -10.43
CA ALA A 433 -17.35 -18.58 -9.76
C ALA A 433 -16.45 -17.45 -10.32
N TYR A 434 -15.17 -17.73 -10.53
CA TYR A 434 -14.20 -16.77 -11.07
C TYR A 434 -14.47 -16.42 -12.54
N LYS A 435 -14.88 -17.40 -13.35
CA LYS A 435 -15.31 -17.18 -14.74
C LYS A 435 -16.52 -16.23 -14.80
N LYS A 436 -17.52 -16.43 -13.95
CA LYS A 436 -18.73 -15.57 -13.91
C LYS A 436 -18.39 -14.10 -13.63
N ILE A 437 -17.49 -13.83 -12.67
CA ILE A 437 -17.07 -12.46 -12.32
C ILE A 437 -16.21 -11.83 -13.42
N SER A 438 -15.28 -12.60 -14.00
CA SER A 438 -14.45 -12.10 -15.10
C SER A 438 -15.29 -11.74 -16.34
N LEU A 439 -16.44 -12.37 -16.54
CA LEU A 439 -17.31 -12.16 -17.69
C LEU A 439 -18.39 -11.10 -17.45
N LYS A 440 -18.79 -10.83 -16.19
CA LYS A 440 -19.81 -9.83 -15.84
C LYS A 440 -19.17 -8.49 -15.42
N PRO A 441 -19.23 -7.44 -16.24
CA PRO A 441 -18.69 -6.12 -15.89
C PRO A 441 -19.37 -5.49 -14.67
N GLU A 442 -20.64 -5.81 -14.43
CA GLU A 442 -21.43 -5.31 -13.30
C GLU A 442 -20.84 -5.77 -11.96
N MET A 443 -20.17 -6.92 -11.94
CA MET A 443 -19.48 -7.45 -10.78
C MET A 443 -18.13 -6.76 -10.54
N ARG A 444 -17.58 -6.02 -11.52
CA ARG A 444 -16.29 -5.32 -11.40
C ARG A 444 -16.43 -3.87 -10.94
N LYS A 445 -17.60 -3.53 -10.39
CA LYS A 445 -17.94 -2.19 -9.91
C LYS A 445 -17.22 -1.86 -8.59
N PRO A 446 -16.59 -0.68 -8.46
CA PRO A 446 -15.93 -0.22 -7.23
C PRO A 446 -16.78 -0.33 -5.96
N GLU A 447 -18.07 -0.05 -6.08
CA GLU A 447 -19.02 -0.02 -4.98
C GLU A 447 -19.15 -1.38 -4.28
N ILE A 448 -19.03 -2.48 -5.03
CA ILE A 448 -19.14 -3.85 -4.49
C ILE A 448 -17.96 -4.15 -3.57
N PHE A 449 -16.74 -3.72 -3.92
CA PHE A 449 -15.57 -3.91 -3.07
C PHE A 449 -15.72 -3.17 -1.74
N TYR A 450 -16.21 -1.93 -1.78
CA TYR A 450 -16.45 -1.15 -0.57
C TYR A 450 -17.56 -1.71 0.30
N GLN A 451 -18.60 -2.30 -0.29
CA GLN A 451 -19.62 -3.03 0.45
C GLN A 451 -19.09 -4.30 1.11
N VAL A 452 -18.17 -5.03 0.46
CA VAL A 452 -17.47 -6.16 1.10
C VAL A 452 -16.64 -5.67 2.28
N LEU A 453 -15.85 -4.61 2.08
CA LEU A 453 -15.04 -4.02 3.16
C LEU A 453 -15.90 -3.56 4.34
N TRP A 454 -17.06 -2.95 4.06
CA TRP A 454 -18.06 -2.56 5.05
C TRP A 454 -18.57 -3.77 5.86
N ASN A 455 -19.01 -4.83 5.18
CA ASN A 455 -19.55 -6.02 5.86
C ASN A 455 -18.50 -6.71 6.74
N GLU A 456 -17.23 -6.71 6.33
CA GLU A 456 -16.13 -7.24 7.16
C GLU A 456 -15.82 -6.34 8.35
N ALA A 457 -15.87 -5.02 8.17
CA ALA A 457 -15.78 -4.08 9.28
C ALA A 457 -16.93 -4.31 10.30
N GLU A 458 -18.15 -4.57 9.83
CA GLU A 458 -19.31 -4.90 10.68
C GLU A 458 -19.12 -6.20 11.45
N LYS A 459 -18.58 -7.24 10.80
CA LYS A 459 -18.25 -8.50 11.48
C LYS A 459 -17.23 -8.29 12.59
N ILE A 460 -16.20 -7.49 12.34
CA ILE A 460 -15.18 -7.20 13.36
C ILE A 460 -15.74 -6.38 14.51
N SER A 461 -16.56 -5.36 14.21
CA SER A 461 -17.13 -4.51 15.25
C SER A 461 -18.18 -5.24 16.10
N SER A 462 -18.85 -6.25 15.54
CA SER A 462 -19.84 -7.09 16.23
C SER A 462 -19.27 -8.35 16.88
N SER A 463 -18.07 -8.80 16.48
CA SER A 463 -17.43 -10.00 17.04
C SER A 463 -16.77 -9.70 18.40
N SER A 464 -17.25 -10.37 19.46
CA SER A 464 -16.62 -10.39 20.79
C SER A 464 -15.51 -11.44 20.93
N SER A 465 -15.08 -12.07 19.83
CA SER A 465 -14.24 -13.27 19.86
C SER A 465 -12.73 -13.01 19.70
N ASP A 466 -11.94 -13.87 20.34
CA ASP A 466 -10.47 -13.94 20.23
C ASP A 466 -9.98 -14.57 18.91
N ASP A 467 -10.85 -14.81 17.90
CA ASP A 467 -10.43 -15.43 16.64
C ASP A 467 -9.63 -14.43 15.79
N SER A 468 -8.36 -14.76 15.48
CA SER A 468 -7.46 -13.89 14.72
C SER A 468 -7.79 -13.86 13.22
N ARG A 469 -8.53 -14.85 12.70
CA ARG A 469 -8.74 -15.04 11.26
C ARG A 469 -9.57 -13.94 10.59
N PRO A 470 -10.72 -13.48 11.14
CA PRO A 470 -11.46 -12.34 10.56
C PRO A 470 -10.63 -11.04 10.57
N LYS A 471 -9.77 -10.86 11.58
CA LYS A 471 -8.87 -9.70 11.68
C LYS A 471 -7.76 -9.75 10.63
N GLU A 472 -7.17 -10.92 10.40
CA GLU A 472 -6.17 -11.13 9.34
C GLU A 472 -6.76 -10.89 7.95
N PHE A 473 -7.99 -11.38 7.73
CA PHE A 473 -8.71 -11.20 6.48
C PHE A 473 -9.00 -9.72 6.18
N PHE A 474 -9.52 -9.00 7.17
CA PHE A 474 -9.77 -7.58 7.04
C PHE A 474 -8.50 -6.76 6.84
N LYS A 475 -7.42 -7.05 7.58
CA LYS A 475 -6.10 -6.42 7.35
C LYS A 475 -5.61 -6.65 5.93
N HIS A 476 -5.80 -7.84 5.38
CA HIS A 476 -5.44 -8.14 4.00
C HIS A 476 -6.24 -7.30 3.00
N LEU A 477 -7.56 -7.23 3.15
CA LEU A 477 -8.41 -6.37 2.31
C LEU A 477 -7.98 -4.91 2.37
N ILE A 478 -7.70 -4.39 3.57
CA ILE A 478 -7.22 -3.03 3.79
C ILE A 478 -5.87 -2.81 3.10
N THR A 479 -4.92 -3.72 3.23
CA THR A 479 -3.59 -3.62 2.59
C THR A 479 -3.73 -3.51 1.06
N LYS A 480 -4.60 -4.32 0.46
CA LYS A 480 -4.88 -4.26 -0.97
C LYS A 480 -5.62 -2.98 -1.37
N ALA A 481 -6.59 -2.55 -0.58
CA ALA A 481 -7.36 -1.34 -0.84
C ALA A 481 -6.50 -0.07 -0.73
N ALA A 482 -5.62 -0.02 0.28
CA ALA A 482 -4.72 1.10 0.54
C ALA A 482 -3.73 1.32 -0.60
N SER A 483 -3.44 0.30 -1.42
CA SER A 483 -2.66 0.48 -2.67
C SER A 483 -3.33 1.44 -3.68
N ASN A 484 -4.60 1.82 -3.48
CA ASN A 484 -5.23 2.93 -4.18
C ASN A 484 -4.75 4.28 -3.64
N PRO A 485 -4.18 5.17 -4.47
CA PRO A 485 -3.88 6.54 -4.04
C PRO A 485 -5.13 7.30 -3.54
N HIS A 486 -6.32 6.96 -4.02
CA HIS A 486 -7.59 7.59 -3.63
C HIS A 486 -8.39 6.86 -2.55
N PHE A 487 -7.81 5.82 -1.93
CA PHE A 487 -8.46 4.94 -0.94
C PHE A 487 -9.33 5.68 0.08
N PHE A 488 -8.73 6.62 0.84
CA PHE A 488 -9.44 7.31 1.92
C PHE A 488 -10.67 8.09 1.42
N SER A 489 -10.55 8.79 0.28
CA SER A 489 -11.64 9.60 -0.27
C SER A 489 -12.79 8.73 -0.75
N GLU A 490 -12.47 7.65 -1.46
CA GLU A 490 -13.47 6.75 -2.01
C GLU A 490 -14.19 5.93 -0.90
N VAL A 491 -13.46 5.43 0.11
CA VAL A 491 -14.09 4.81 1.30
C VAL A 491 -14.99 5.81 2.00
N TYR A 492 -14.51 7.02 2.23
CA TYR A 492 -15.28 8.07 2.89
C TYR A 492 -16.58 8.41 2.15
N ASP A 493 -16.51 8.59 0.83
CA ASP A 493 -17.67 8.93 0.01
C ASP A 493 -18.64 7.72 -0.06
N SER A 494 -18.13 6.49 -0.21
CA SER A 494 -18.93 5.27 -0.25
C SER A 494 -19.67 5.02 1.07
N PHE A 495 -18.96 5.09 2.21
CA PHE A 495 -19.51 4.80 3.53
C PHE A 495 -20.52 5.88 3.98
N ASN A 496 -20.36 7.12 3.52
CA ASN A 496 -21.32 8.18 3.80
C ASN A 496 -22.60 8.10 2.97
N CYS A 497 -22.56 7.48 1.78
CA CYS A 497 -23.74 7.25 0.95
C CYS A 497 -24.72 6.20 1.52
N GLU A 498 -24.24 5.24 2.31
CA GLU A 498 -25.03 4.07 2.75
C GLU A 498 -26.16 4.37 3.76
N LYS A 499 -26.25 5.57 4.35
CA LYS A 499 -27.28 5.96 5.37
C LYS A 499 -27.53 4.90 6.49
N LYS A 500 -26.50 4.17 6.92
CA LYS A 500 -26.58 3.17 8.02
C LYS A 500 -26.15 3.75 9.38
N GLU A 501 -26.70 3.19 10.48
CA GLU A 501 -26.49 3.69 11.85
C GLU A 501 -25.03 3.61 12.33
N ASN A 502 -24.27 2.59 11.93
CA ASN A 502 -22.91 2.35 12.42
C ASN A 502 -21.79 2.97 11.58
N ARG A 503 -22.12 3.85 10.62
CA ARG A 503 -21.16 4.36 9.61
C ARG A 503 -19.89 4.98 10.21
N GLY A 504 -20.02 5.77 11.27
CA GLY A 504 -18.90 6.50 11.86
C GLY A 504 -17.90 5.56 12.53
N VAL A 505 -18.40 4.51 13.20
CA VAL A 505 -17.59 3.49 13.87
C VAL A 505 -16.83 2.65 12.85
N LEU A 506 -17.52 2.22 11.79
CA LEU A 506 -16.93 1.39 10.74
C LEU A 506 -15.89 2.15 9.92
N LEU A 507 -16.18 3.41 9.59
CA LEU A 507 -15.24 4.29 8.90
C LEU A 507 -13.97 4.51 9.73
N LYS A 508 -14.11 4.80 11.03
CA LYS A 508 -12.97 4.91 11.96
C LYS A 508 -12.16 3.62 12.02
N LEU A 509 -12.81 2.46 12.07
CA LEU A 509 -12.13 1.15 12.07
C LEU A 509 -11.29 0.93 10.80
N VAL A 510 -11.90 1.15 9.62
CA VAL A 510 -11.23 1.01 8.32
C VAL A 510 -10.03 1.96 8.21
N PHE A 511 -10.22 3.22 8.59
CA PHE A 511 -9.15 4.22 8.53
C PHE A 511 -8.02 3.89 9.51
N THR A 512 -8.36 3.47 10.73
CA THR A 512 -7.37 3.09 11.76
C THR A 512 -6.47 1.97 11.23
N GLN A 513 -7.06 0.90 10.71
CA GLN A 513 -6.29 -0.22 10.17
C GLN A 513 -5.43 0.18 8.97
N ALA A 514 -5.93 1.05 8.09
CA ALA A 514 -5.14 1.54 6.97
C ALA A 514 -3.93 2.38 7.44
N ILE A 515 -4.16 3.29 8.38
CA ILE A 515 -3.12 4.16 8.98
C ILE A 515 -2.07 3.33 9.74
N GLU A 516 -2.45 2.21 10.35
CA GLU A 516 -1.53 1.29 11.01
C GLU A 516 -0.65 0.51 10.02
N ILE A 517 -1.18 0.13 8.85
CA ILE A 517 -0.46 -0.69 7.87
C ILE A 517 0.48 0.15 6.99
N ILE A 518 0.10 1.38 6.64
CA ILE A 518 0.86 2.23 5.72
C ILE A 518 2.33 2.43 6.15
N PRO A 519 2.66 2.75 7.41
CA PRO A 519 4.05 2.96 7.84
C PRO A 519 4.94 1.72 7.74
N GLU A 520 4.35 0.53 7.93
CA GLU A 520 5.05 -0.76 7.89
C GLU A 520 5.23 -1.29 6.46
N ASP A 521 4.45 -0.80 5.50
CA ASP A 521 4.52 -1.20 4.10
C ASP A 521 5.45 -0.28 3.29
N SER A 522 6.57 -0.83 2.81
CA SER A 522 7.58 -0.07 2.05
C SER A 522 7.10 0.53 0.72
N ILE A 523 5.98 0.04 0.16
CA ILE A 523 5.34 0.61 -1.03
C ILE A 523 4.45 1.77 -0.60
N LEU A 524 3.56 1.53 0.37
CA LEU A 524 2.58 2.55 0.77
C LEU A 524 3.23 3.73 1.50
N ASN A 525 4.37 3.50 2.17
CA ASN A 525 5.16 4.52 2.86
C ASN A 525 6.11 5.30 1.94
N ASP A 526 5.99 5.17 0.62
CA ASP A 526 6.77 6.00 -0.28
C ASP A 526 6.30 7.48 -0.20
N PRO A 527 7.21 8.47 -0.28
CA PRO A 527 6.85 9.87 -0.12
C PRO A 527 5.77 10.39 -1.09
N GLU A 528 5.63 9.80 -2.27
CA GLU A 528 4.63 10.20 -3.26
C GLU A 528 3.25 9.68 -2.86
N SER A 529 3.14 8.41 -2.50
CA SER A 529 1.89 7.82 -1.99
C SER A 529 1.42 8.53 -0.71
N ILE A 530 2.34 8.80 0.22
CA ILE A 530 2.07 9.55 1.45
C ILE A 530 1.48 10.93 1.15
N ALA A 531 2.00 11.66 0.16
CA ALA A 531 1.46 12.97 -0.21
C ALA A 531 0.04 12.91 -0.76
N VAL A 532 -0.30 11.86 -1.52
CA VAL A 532 -1.68 11.67 -2.02
C VAL A 532 -2.63 11.32 -0.86
N TYR A 533 -2.20 10.47 0.07
CA TYR A 533 -2.98 10.16 1.26
C TYR A 533 -3.21 11.40 2.14
N GLN A 534 -2.16 12.21 2.36
CA GLN A 534 -2.26 13.48 3.06
C GLN A 534 -3.33 14.37 2.44
N GLU A 535 -3.24 14.64 1.13
CA GLU A 535 -4.22 15.47 0.43
C GLU A 535 -5.64 14.93 0.54
N SER A 536 -5.81 13.61 0.42
CA SER A 536 -7.10 12.92 0.57
C SER A 536 -7.69 13.11 1.98
N LEU A 537 -6.89 12.90 3.03
CA LEU A 537 -7.31 13.07 4.43
C LEU A 537 -7.63 14.52 4.77
N ARG A 538 -6.84 15.49 4.27
CA ARG A 538 -7.09 16.92 4.44
C ARG A 538 -8.42 17.35 3.80
N ARG A 539 -8.74 16.85 2.61
CA ARG A 539 -10.04 17.09 1.95
C ARG A 539 -11.20 16.51 2.74
N ILE A 540 -11.04 15.31 3.27
CA ILE A 540 -12.06 14.67 4.13
C ILE A 540 -12.29 15.52 5.38
N LEU A 541 -11.21 16.00 6.02
CA LEU A 541 -11.29 16.86 7.19
C LEU A 541 -12.04 18.17 6.89
N LEU A 542 -11.83 18.78 5.71
CA LEU A 542 -12.61 19.94 5.27
C LEU A 542 -14.08 19.62 5.05
N LYS A 543 -14.40 18.51 4.37
CA LYS A 543 -15.79 18.05 4.19
C LYS A 543 -16.50 17.88 5.53
N GLU A 544 -15.81 17.39 6.56
CA GLU A 544 -16.36 17.25 7.92
C GLU A 544 -16.56 18.60 8.62
N CYS A 545 -15.66 19.56 8.42
CA CYS A 545 -15.85 20.93 8.90
C CYS A 545 -17.06 21.61 8.23
N GLU A 546 -17.40 21.22 7.00
CA GLU A 546 -18.57 21.72 6.26
C GLU A 546 -19.90 21.07 6.68
N LYS A 547 -19.90 19.94 7.42
CA LYS A 547 -21.12 19.30 7.96
C LYS A 547 -21.65 19.97 9.22
N ALA A 548 -22.97 20.12 9.34
CA ALA A 548 -23.62 20.66 10.53
C ALA A 548 -24.58 19.59 11.13
N PRO A 549 -24.29 19.03 12.33
CA PRO A 549 -23.10 19.25 13.17
C PRO A 549 -21.82 18.57 12.62
N CYS A 550 -20.64 19.00 13.08
CA CYS A 550 -19.37 18.33 12.76
C CYS A 550 -19.23 17.04 13.59
N ASP A 551 -18.68 15.98 12.98
CA ASP A 551 -18.25 14.78 13.70
C ASP A 551 -16.91 15.05 14.42
N GLN A 552 -17.01 15.61 15.63
CA GLN A 552 -15.84 16.04 16.41
C GLN A 552 -14.90 14.87 16.73
N GLU A 553 -15.44 13.67 16.97
CA GLU A 553 -14.63 12.49 17.25
C GLU A 553 -13.83 12.04 16.02
N PHE A 554 -14.45 12.08 14.83
CA PHE A 554 -13.75 11.74 13.59
C PHE A 554 -12.71 12.80 13.22
N ILE A 555 -13.01 14.09 13.40
CA ILE A 555 -12.03 15.17 13.22
C ILE A 555 -10.85 15.00 14.18
N ALA A 556 -11.09 14.65 15.46
CA ALA A 556 -10.04 14.36 16.43
C ALA A 556 -9.17 13.18 16.01
N PHE A 557 -9.78 12.09 15.55
CA PHE A 557 -9.07 10.92 15.04
C PHE A 557 -8.16 11.28 13.85
N LEU A 558 -8.68 11.99 12.85
CA LEU A 558 -7.91 12.41 11.68
C LEU A 558 -6.79 13.40 12.06
N SER A 559 -7.05 14.33 12.98
CA SER A 559 -6.08 15.35 13.37
C SER A 559 -4.89 14.80 14.14
N ASN A 560 -5.09 13.72 14.91
CA ASN A 560 -4.04 13.06 15.69
C ASN A 560 -3.20 12.07 14.86
N THR A 561 -3.61 11.79 13.63
CA THR A 561 -2.90 10.86 12.75
C THR A 561 -1.70 11.52 12.08
N HIS A 562 -0.53 10.88 12.17
CA HIS A 562 0.71 11.34 11.53
C HIS A 562 0.59 11.50 10.00
N LEU A 563 -0.28 10.72 9.37
CA LEU A 563 -0.55 10.72 7.93
C LEU A 563 -1.38 11.91 7.43
N THR A 564 -2.11 12.65 8.27
CA THR A 564 -2.95 13.78 7.80
C THR A 564 -2.14 15.05 7.54
N ASN A 565 -1.07 15.25 8.32
CA ASN A 565 -0.14 16.38 8.20
C ASN A 565 -0.87 17.74 8.11
N ILE A 566 -1.54 18.19 9.17
CA ILE A 566 -2.36 19.43 9.14
C ILE A 566 -1.47 20.66 8.95
N ASP A 567 -1.75 21.48 7.93
CA ASP A 567 -0.96 22.66 7.56
C ASP A 567 -1.75 23.98 7.73
N PRO A 568 -1.07 25.15 7.64
CA PRO A 568 -1.74 26.45 7.75
C PRO A 568 -2.85 26.68 6.71
N THR A 569 -2.72 26.11 5.50
CA THR A 569 -3.71 26.25 4.43
C THR A 569 -5.01 25.56 4.82
N LEU A 570 -4.93 24.35 5.37
CA LEU A 570 -6.07 23.59 5.86
C LEU A 570 -6.78 24.33 7.00
N TYR A 571 -6.03 24.89 7.95
CA TYR A 571 -6.61 25.68 9.05
C TYR A 571 -7.40 26.89 8.53
N ILE A 572 -6.83 27.65 7.58
CA ILE A 572 -7.52 28.80 6.97
C ILE A 572 -8.83 28.36 6.32
N ALA A 573 -8.79 27.28 5.53
CA ALA A 573 -9.96 26.76 4.83
C ALA A 573 -11.04 26.27 5.82
N ALA A 574 -10.67 25.53 6.87
CA ALA A 574 -11.59 25.08 7.91
C ALA A 574 -12.20 26.25 8.69
N SER A 575 -11.39 27.26 9.04
CA SER A 575 -11.87 28.50 9.66
C SER A 575 -12.86 29.25 8.77
N GLY A 576 -12.62 29.27 7.45
CA GLY A 576 -13.55 29.82 6.46
C GLY A 576 -14.87 29.06 6.42
N ALA A 577 -14.82 27.73 6.34
CA ALA A 577 -15.99 26.85 6.31
C ALA A 577 -16.88 26.99 7.56
N LEU A 578 -16.28 27.19 8.73
CA LEU A 578 -16.97 27.33 10.00
C LEU A 578 -17.37 28.78 10.33
N LYS A 579 -16.91 29.77 9.56
CA LYS A 579 -17.04 31.20 9.88
C LYS A 579 -18.48 31.63 10.17
N ASN A 580 -19.40 31.29 9.27
CA ASN A 580 -20.80 31.72 9.31
C ASN A 580 -21.67 30.92 10.28
N ARG A 581 -21.11 29.90 10.96
CA ARG A 581 -21.85 29.11 11.95
C ARG A 581 -21.95 29.84 13.27
N LYS A 582 -23.05 29.57 13.98
CA LYS A 582 -23.23 30.00 15.37
C LYS A 582 -22.01 29.55 16.19
N ASN A 583 -21.50 30.44 17.04
CA ASN A 583 -20.41 30.12 17.94
C ASN A 583 -20.94 29.18 19.03
N ASP A 584 -20.78 27.88 18.81
CA ASP A 584 -21.07 26.81 19.76
C ASP A 584 -19.78 26.11 20.21
N ALA A 585 -19.91 25.26 21.23
CA ALA A 585 -18.77 24.51 21.78
C ALA A 585 -18.11 23.60 20.73
N ASN A 586 -18.88 23.08 19.78
CA ASN A 586 -18.39 22.19 18.73
C ASN A 586 -17.46 22.94 17.75
N LYS A 587 -17.86 24.14 17.29
CA LYS A 587 -17.02 25.03 16.47
C LYS A 587 -15.73 25.39 17.19
N TYR A 588 -15.82 25.74 18.47
CA TYR A 588 -14.67 26.13 19.28
C TYR A 588 -13.65 24.98 19.42
N GLU A 589 -14.10 23.81 19.86
CA GLU A 589 -13.19 22.66 20.06
C GLU A 589 -12.60 22.17 18.74
N THR A 590 -13.35 22.21 17.64
CA THR A 590 -12.86 21.84 16.30
C THR A 590 -11.74 22.77 15.84
N LEU A 591 -11.96 24.09 15.89
CA LEU A 591 -10.93 25.05 15.47
C LEU A 591 -9.71 25.03 16.38
N LYS A 592 -9.91 24.85 17.69
CA LYS A 592 -8.81 24.68 18.65
C LYS A 592 -7.96 23.45 18.32
N LEU A 593 -8.58 22.30 18.09
CA LEU A 593 -7.89 21.07 17.72
C LEU A 593 -7.06 21.21 16.44
N LEU A 594 -7.63 21.85 15.40
CA LEU A 594 -6.91 22.08 14.14
C LEU A 594 -5.77 23.08 14.29
N LEU A 595 -5.96 24.12 15.11
CA LEU A 595 -4.90 25.07 15.46
C LEU A 595 -3.75 24.35 16.18
N ASP A 596 -4.07 23.58 17.23
CA ASP A 596 -3.10 22.80 18.00
C ASP A 596 -2.30 21.84 17.10
N SER A 597 -2.99 21.18 16.16
CA SER A 597 -2.37 20.24 15.22
C SER A 597 -1.47 20.94 14.20
N THR A 598 -1.88 22.11 13.71
CA THR A 598 -1.06 22.94 12.81
C THR A 598 0.23 23.39 13.52
N LEU A 599 0.12 23.81 14.79
CA LEU A 599 1.25 24.27 15.59
C LEU A 599 2.23 23.14 15.95
N LYS A 600 1.77 21.88 15.99
CA LYS A 600 2.59 20.67 16.16
C LYS A 600 3.29 20.22 14.89
N ASN A 601 2.87 20.72 13.72
CA ASN A 601 3.39 20.24 12.45
C ASN A 601 4.88 20.59 12.30
N SER A 602 5.72 19.56 12.24
CA SER A 602 7.18 19.72 12.12
C SER A 602 7.61 20.42 10.83
N GLU A 603 6.88 20.22 9.72
CA GLU A 603 7.14 20.87 8.42
C GLU A 603 6.83 22.36 8.49
N PHE A 604 5.72 22.73 9.13
CA PHE A 604 5.39 24.14 9.41
C PHE A 604 6.47 24.79 10.28
N LEU A 605 6.92 24.13 11.35
CA LEU A 605 7.97 24.67 12.23
C LEU A 605 9.32 24.81 11.50
N ASP A 606 9.73 23.82 10.71
CA ASP A 606 10.96 23.88 9.91
C ASP A 606 10.89 24.99 8.85
N PHE A 607 9.72 25.21 8.25
CA PHE A 607 9.49 26.30 7.32
C PHE A 607 9.52 27.67 8.01
N PHE A 608 8.65 27.88 9.01
CA PHE A 608 8.46 29.18 9.66
C PHE A 608 9.68 29.63 10.47
N VAL A 609 10.33 28.72 11.21
CA VAL A 609 11.43 29.04 12.13
C VAL A 609 12.81 28.84 11.50
N ARG A 610 12.98 27.83 10.63
CA ARG A 610 14.31 27.43 10.13
C ARG A 610 14.53 27.72 8.65
N LYS A 611 13.54 28.33 7.98
CA LYS A 611 13.59 28.69 6.56
C LYS A 611 13.90 27.51 5.63
N LYS A 612 13.63 26.28 6.08
CA LYS A 612 13.83 25.07 5.27
C LYS A 612 12.66 24.95 4.32
N LYS A 613 12.94 24.92 3.02
CA LYS A 613 11.91 24.63 2.02
C LYS A 613 11.40 23.20 2.21
N PRO A 614 10.07 22.96 2.09
CA PRO A 614 9.56 21.61 2.02
C PRO A 614 10.21 20.86 0.85
N PRO A 615 10.40 19.53 0.94
CA PRO A 615 10.94 18.74 -0.14
C PRO A 615 10.11 18.93 -1.43
N ALA A 616 10.79 19.21 -2.54
CA ALA A 616 10.13 19.46 -3.81
C ALA A 616 9.60 18.14 -4.42
N PHE A 617 8.32 18.07 -4.72
CA PHE A 617 7.71 16.95 -5.45
C PHE A 617 8.12 16.97 -6.93
N THR A 618 8.61 15.83 -7.43
CA THR A 618 9.17 15.70 -8.78
C THR A 618 8.15 15.39 -9.88
N PHE A 619 6.99 14.77 -9.55
CA PHE A 619 6.03 14.29 -10.58
C PHE A 619 4.66 14.98 -10.55
N PHE A 620 4.17 15.41 -9.40
CA PHE A 620 2.91 16.13 -9.27
C PHE A 620 3.15 17.51 -8.67
N LYS A 621 3.64 18.44 -9.49
CA LYS A 621 3.61 19.86 -9.10
C LYS A 621 2.14 20.30 -8.98
N PRO A 622 1.68 20.78 -7.82
CA PRO A 622 0.41 21.50 -7.77
C PRO A 622 0.51 22.71 -8.70
N GLN A 623 -0.41 22.84 -9.66
CA GLN A 623 -0.33 23.86 -10.71
C GLN A 623 -0.43 25.30 -10.21
N LYS A 624 -0.79 25.53 -8.94
CA LYS A 624 -0.79 26.85 -8.28
C LYS A 624 -0.56 26.67 -6.78
N GLN A 625 0.68 26.75 -6.31
CA GLN A 625 0.90 27.00 -4.89
C GLN A 625 0.72 28.51 -4.64
N PRO A 626 -0.16 28.94 -3.73
CA PRO A 626 -0.23 30.34 -3.33
C PRO A 626 1.13 30.79 -2.78
N GLN A 627 1.46 32.08 -2.96
CA GLN A 627 2.70 32.63 -2.40
C GLN A 627 2.75 32.37 -0.89
N GLU A 628 3.83 31.76 -0.42
CA GLU A 628 3.95 31.27 0.97
C GLU A 628 3.80 32.39 2.01
N SER A 629 4.21 33.63 1.68
CA SER A 629 4.02 34.82 2.51
C SER A 629 2.53 35.16 2.74
N VAL A 630 1.70 35.00 1.71
CA VAL A 630 0.25 35.26 1.77
C VAL A 630 -0.44 34.23 2.66
N VAL A 631 0.00 32.97 2.63
CA VAL A 631 -0.56 31.88 3.44
C VAL A 631 -0.28 32.11 4.93
N LEU A 632 0.96 32.45 5.30
CA LEU A 632 1.32 32.68 6.71
C LEU A 632 0.55 33.86 7.32
N SER A 633 0.46 34.99 6.60
CA SER A 633 -0.30 36.14 7.09
C SER A 633 -1.78 35.82 7.29
N ALA A 634 -2.39 35.08 6.36
CA ALA A 634 -3.80 34.68 6.45
C ALA A 634 -4.04 33.70 7.62
N PHE A 635 -3.10 32.79 7.85
CA PHE A 635 -3.14 31.85 8.97
C PHE A 635 -3.11 32.55 10.32
N PHE A 636 -2.11 33.41 10.57
CA PHE A 636 -1.99 34.12 11.85
C PHE A 636 -3.19 35.04 12.09
N LYS A 637 -3.76 35.63 11.02
CA LYS A 637 -5.00 36.40 11.10
C LYS A 637 -6.20 35.56 11.53
N ALA A 638 -6.42 34.42 10.87
CA ALA A 638 -7.52 33.52 11.23
C ALA A 638 -7.38 32.99 12.66
N ALA A 639 -6.16 32.61 13.06
CA ALA A 639 -5.87 32.14 14.42
C ALA A 639 -6.09 33.23 15.47
N ALA A 640 -5.65 34.46 15.19
CA ALA A 640 -5.87 35.60 16.07
C ALA A 640 -7.36 35.94 16.22
N GLU A 641 -8.12 35.97 15.11
CA GLU A 641 -9.58 36.17 15.13
C GLU A 641 -10.26 35.13 16.01
N PHE A 642 -9.91 33.84 15.83
CA PHE A 642 -10.42 32.74 16.65
C PHE A 642 -10.11 32.92 18.15
N ILE A 643 -8.86 33.23 18.50
CA ILE A 643 -8.44 33.41 19.90
C ILE A 643 -9.17 34.59 20.55
N ILE A 644 -9.28 35.71 19.84
CA ILE A 644 -9.90 36.93 20.35
C ILE A 644 -11.40 36.72 20.56
N ASP A 645 -12.10 36.13 19.61
CA ASP A 645 -13.54 35.91 19.69
C ASP A 645 -13.94 34.97 20.83
N ASN A 646 -12.99 34.21 21.38
CA ASN A 646 -13.20 33.28 22.51
C ASN A 646 -12.53 33.73 23.83
N THR A 647 -11.91 34.91 23.86
CA THR A 647 -11.31 35.48 25.09
C THR A 647 -12.20 36.62 25.62
N LEU A 648 -12.97 36.36 26.68
CA LEU A 648 -13.79 37.37 27.37
C LEU A 648 -12.92 38.31 28.22
N LEU A 649 -13.04 39.63 28.00
CA LEU A 649 -12.24 40.73 28.62
C LEU A 649 -10.73 40.62 28.34
N LEU A 650 -10.23 41.50 27.48
CA LEU A 650 -8.90 41.40 26.86
C LEU A 650 -7.79 42.10 27.68
N THR A 651 -7.48 41.60 28.87
CA THR A 651 -6.22 41.96 29.55
C THR A 651 -5.06 41.21 28.94
N GLN A 652 -3.83 41.75 29.01
CA GLN A 652 -2.62 41.08 28.55
C GLN A 652 -2.46 39.70 29.19
N GLU A 653 -2.67 39.61 30.50
CA GLU A 653 -2.58 38.36 31.29
C GLU A 653 -3.59 37.31 30.84
N LYS A 654 -4.84 37.70 30.54
CA LYS A 654 -5.89 36.78 30.09
C LYS A 654 -5.60 36.25 28.69
N LEU A 655 -5.12 37.09 27.78
CA LEU A 655 -4.71 36.67 26.44
C LEU A 655 -3.53 35.71 26.50
N GLN A 656 -2.49 36.04 27.28
CA GLN A 656 -1.32 35.19 27.49
C GLN A 656 -1.69 33.85 28.13
N LEU A 657 -2.65 33.84 29.07
CA LEU A 657 -3.16 32.61 29.68
C LEU A 657 -3.97 31.77 28.70
N HIS A 658 -4.79 32.38 27.84
CA HIS A 658 -5.55 31.67 26.82
C HIS A 658 -4.64 31.06 25.75
N ILE A 659 -3.68 31.84 25.23
CA ILE A 659 -2.62 31.33 24.33
C ILE A 659 -1.80 30.25 25.06
N GLY A 660 -1.47 30.44 26.34
CA GLY A 660 -0.76 29.45 27.15
C GLY A 660 -1.47 28.09 27.21
N LYS A 661 -2.81 28.06 27.23
CA LYS A 661 -3.61 26.83 27.22
C LYS A 661 -3.53 26.09 25.89
N ILE A 662 -3.47 26.80 24.76
CA ILE A 662 -3.28 26.23 23.41
C ILE A 662 -1.93 25.52 23.31
N PHE A 663 -0.89 26.07 23.96
CA PHE A 663 0.48 25.56 23.88
C PHE A 663 0.88 24.58 25.02
N HIS A 664 -0.04 24.17 25.91
CA HIS A 664 0.27 23.48 27.18
C HIS A 664 0.88 22.07 27.02
N ASN A 665 0.67 21.40 25.87
CA ASN A 665 1.05 19.99 25.63
C ASN A 665 2.13 19.80 24.55
N LEU A 666 2.99 20.80 24.31
CA LEU A 666 4.01 20.77 23.25
C LEU A 666 5.40 20.51 23.85
N ILE A 667 5.78 19.24 23.98
CA ILE A 667 7.09 18.82 24.52
C ILE A 667 8.19 18.87 23.44
N GLU A 668 7.84 18.51 22.20
CA GLU A 668 8.79 18.49 21.08
C GLU A 668 9.07 19.91 20.54
N ARG A 669 10.35 20.23 20.31
CA ARG A 669 10.81 21.51 19.73
C ARG A 669 10.35 22.77 20.48
N LYS A 670 10.28 22.73 21.82
CA LYS A 670 9.84 23.83 22.70
C LYS A 670 10.32 25.23 22.30
N THR A 671 11.59 25.39 21.95
CA THR A 671 12.16 26.69 21.53
C THR A 671 11.57 27.24 20.23
N ASP A 672 11.28 26.37 19.26
CA ASP A 672 10.68 26.76 17.98
C ASP A 672 9.21 27.10 18.18
N THR A 673 8.52 26.31 19.01
CA THR A 673 7.16 26.54 19.46
C THR A 673 7.00 27.85 20.23
N ASP A 674 7.93 28.20 21.12
CA ASP A 674 7.91 29.46 21.87
C ASP A 674 8.04 30.70 20.94
N LYS A 675 8.81 30.58 19.85
CA LYS A 675 8.92 31.64 18.84
C LYS A 675 7.60 31.85 18.08
N VAL A 676 6.89 30.77 17.74
CA VAL A 676 5.57 30.84 17.10
C VAL A 676 4.55 31.44 18.07
N LYS A 677 4.59 31.02 19.34
CA LYS A 677 3.72 31.53 20.40
C LYS A 677 3.83 33.05 20.55
N ARG A 678 5.06 33.58 20.67
CA ARG A 678 5.30 35.03 20.77
C ARG A 678 4.79 35.78 19.54
N PHE A 679 5.02 35.23 18.36
CA PHE A 679 4.56 35.86 17.11
C PHE A 679 3.03 35.87 17.00
N LEU A 680 2.35 34.79 17.40
CA LEU A 680 0.90 34.71 17.46
C LEU A 680 0.32 35.71 18.47
N GLU A 681 0.95 35.86 19.63
CA GLU A 681 0.58 36.86 20.64
C GLU A 681 0.67 38.28 20.06
N LEU A 682 1.75 38.60 19.35
CA LEU A 682 1.91 39.88 18.64
C LEU A 682 0.81 40.10 17.59
N PHE A 683 0.44 39.05 16.85
CA PHE A 683 -0.62 39.12 15.84
C PHE A 683 -2.01 39.32 16.45
N CYS A 684 -2.30 38.70 17.60
CA CYS A 684 -3.52 38.98 18.37
C CYS A 684 -3.59 40.46 18.76
N TYR A 685 -2.49 41.04 19.24
CA TYR A 685 -2.44 42.46 19.57
C TYR A 685 -2.67 43.36 18.36
N LYS A 686 -2.07 43.02 17.20
CA LYS A 686 -2.34 43.71 15.94
C LYS A 686 -3.83 43.71 15.59
N GLN A 687 -4.45 42.54 15.61
CA GLN A 687 -5.87 42.40 15.26
C GLN A 687 -6.78 43.18 16.23
N LEU A 688 -6.44 43.22 17.52
CA LEU A 688 -7.18 43.99 18.53
C LEU A 688 -7.11 45.50 18.31
N ILE A 689 -5.93 46.01 17.93
CA ILE A 689 -5.71 47.42 17.55
C ILE A 689 -6.51 47.73 16.26
N ASP A 690 -6.33 46.91 15.22
CA ASP A 690 -6.95 47.11 13.90
C ASP A 690 -8.49 47.06 13.98
N SER A 691 -9.05 46.19 14.84
CA SER A 691 -10.50 46.05 15.03
C SER A 691 -11.11 47.06 16.00
N LYS A 692 -10.32 47.94 16.62
CA LYS A 692 -10.76 48.89 17.66
C LYS A 692 -11.55 48.22 18.81
N LYS A 693 -11.32 46.93 19.06
CA LYS A 693 -11.90 46.21 20.21
C LYS A 693 -11.27 46.67 21.53
N ILE A 694 -10.32 47.61 21.47
CA ILE A 694 -9.58 48.17 22.60
C ILE A 694 -9.69 49.68 22.58
N ASP A 695 -9.92 50.23 23.77
CA ASP A 695 -9.98 51.66 24.01
C ASP A 695 -8.77 52.14 24.82
N VAL A 696 -8.70 53.46 24.99
CA VAL A 696 -7.66 54.15 25.76
C VAL A 696 -7.64 53.70 27.24
N LYS A 697 -8.72 53.12 27.77
CA LYS A 697 -8.80 52.70 29.18
C LYS A 697 -8.15 51.34 29.44
N ASN A 698 -8.09 50.45 28.44
CA ASN A 698 -7.54 49.10 28.59
C ASN A 698 -6.05 48.99 28.19
N ILE A 699 -5.47 50.02 27.54
CA ILE A 699 -4.07 50.01 27.08
C ILE A 699 -3.05 50.05 28.24
N THR A 700 -3.47 50.52 29.43
CA THR A 700 -2.62 50.58 30.64
C THR A 700 -2.23 49.21 31.17
N ASP A 701 -3.02 48.18 30.83
CA ASP A 701 -2.81 46.80 31.26
C ASP A 701 -1.82 46.05 30.36
N TRP A 702 -1.30 46.71 29.31
CA TRP A 702 -0.42 46.14 28.29
C TRP A 702 1.04 46.59 28.49
N LYS A 703 1.57 46.39 29.70
CA LYS A 703 2.86 46.95 30.13
C LYS A 703 4.05 46.41 29.32
N ASN A 704 3.97 45.18 28.81
CA ASN A 704 5.11 44.50 28.17
C ASN A 704 4.98 44.36 26.64
N LEU A 705 3.98 44.98 26.01
CA LEU A 705 3.77 44.85 24.56
C LEU A 705 4.98 45.34 23.74
N HIS A 706 5.61 46.43 24.18
CA HIS A 706 6.80 46.97 23.52
C HIS A 706 8.00 46.02 23.59
N VAL A 707 8.14 45.26 24.70
CA VAL A 707 9.15 44.22 24.86
C VAL A 707 8.88 43.08 23.89
N LEU A 708 7.66 42.55 23.86
CA LEU A 708 7.25 41.48 22.95
C LEU A 708 7.48 41.85 21.48
N ALA A 709 7.08 43.05 21.05
CA ALA A 709 7.26 43.50 19.68
C ALA A 709 8.76 43.61 19.30
N ASN A 710 9.60 44.11 20.22
CA ASN A 710 11.04 44.18 19.99
C ASN A 710 11.70 42.79 19.98
N GLU A 711 11.26 41.87 20.83
CA GLU A 711 11.72 40.47 20.77
C GLU A 711 11.34 39.81 19.45
N CYS A 712 10.12 40.01 18.95
CA CYS A 712 9.70 39.49 17.64
C CYS A 712 10.50 40.07 16.47
N LYS A 713 10.97 41.32 16.55
CA LYS A 713 11.88 41.91 15.54
C LYS A 713 13.25 41.26 15.52
N GLN A 714 13.70 40.71 16.65
CA GLN A 714 15.00 40.07 16.80
C GLN A 714 15.00 38.60 16.39
N ILE A 715 13.83 38.00 16.18
CA ILE A 715 13.71 36.61 15.76
C ILE A 715 13.77 36.53 14.23
N ASP A 716 14.72 35.73 13.72
CA ASP A 716 14.91 35.54 12.28
C ASP A 716 13.85 34.59 11.67
N TYR A 717 12.65 35.11 11.41
CA TYR A 717 11.54 34.35 10.83
C TYR A 717 11.66 34.19 9.31
N CYS A 718 10.97 33.18 8.75
CA CYS A 718 10.78 33.02 7.30
C CYS A 718 9.69 33.95 6.72
N PHE A 719 9.02 34.74 7.57
CA PHE A 719 7.96 35.69 7.22
C PHE A 719 8.54 37.11 7.14
N PRO A 720 8.86 37.64 5.94
CA PRO A 720 9.58 38.92 5.78
C PRO A 720 8.80 40.11 6.34
N ASP A 721 7.47 40.02 6.37
CA ASP A 721 6.57 41.06 6.85
C ASP A 721 6.45 41.07 8.40
N ALA A 722 7.17 40.20 9.11
CA ALA A 722 7.17 40.15 10.58
C ALA A 722 7.59 41.49 11.21
N LEU A 723 8.57 42.17 10.61
CA LEU A 723 9.02 43.50 11.04
C LEU A 723 7.90 44.54 10.92
N ALA A 724 7.20 44.55 9.78
CA ALA A 724 6.08 45.46 9.53
C ALA A 724 4.92 45.24 10.51
N VAL A 725 4.64 43.97 10.87
CA VAL A 725 3.64 43.63 11.91
C VAL A 725 4.06 44.19 13.27
N ALA A 726 5.32 43.99 13.67
CA ALA A 726 5.82 44.49 14.95
C ALA A 726 5.83 46.04 15.02
N ASP A 727 6.25 46.70 13.95
CA ASP A 727 6.21 48.16 13.83
C ASP A 727 4.78 48.70 13.88
N SER A 728 3.85 48.07 13.17
CA SER A 728 2.42 48.44 13.19
C SER A 728 1.83 48.37 14.60
N VAL A 729 2.15 47.31 15.36
CA VAL A 729 1.69 47.16 16.75
C VAL A 729 2.29 48.22 17.67
N LEU A 730 3.59 48.48 17.55
CA LEU A 730 4.28 49.50 18.35
C LEU A 730 3.72 50.89 18.08
N ASN A 731 3.53 51.25 16.81
CA ASN A 731 2.99 52.55 16.43
C ASN A 731 1.57 52.73 17.00
N GLY A 732 0.68 51.75 16.82
CA GLY A 732 -0.66 51.79 17.39
C GLY A 732 -0.67 51.87 18.92
N TYR A 733 0.23 51.14 19.59
CA TYR A 733 0.40 51.22 21.05
C TYR A 733 0.84 52.62 21.49
N HIS A 734 1.81 53.23 20.82
CA HIS A 734 2.29 54.58 21.15
C HIS A 734 1.21 55.65 20.91
N GLU A 735 0.47 55.56 19.81
CA GLU A 735 -0.66 56.45 19.53
C GLU A 735 -1.73 56.39 20.63
N LEU A 736 -2.17 55.18 21.01
CA LEU A 736 -3.17 54.98 22.07
C LEU A 736 -2.68 55.44 23.45
N LYS A 737 -1.40 55.24 23.77
CA LYS A 737 -0.79 55.66 25.04
C LYS A 737 -0.68 57.19 25.17
N THR A 738 -0.48 57.88 24.05
CA THR A 738 -0.39 59.35 24.02
C THR A 738 -1.77 59.99 24.23
N LEU A 739 -2.86 59.28 23.91
CA LEU A 739 -4.23 59.71 24.20
C LEU A 739 -4.59 59.59 25.70
N THR A 740 -3.97 58.66 26.43
CA THR A 740 -4.21 58.45 27.87
C THR A 740 -3.63 59.57 28.73
N SER A 741 -2.51 60.19 28.31
CA SER A 741 -1.83 61.25 29.06
C SER A 741 -2.49 62.63 28.95
N LYS A 742 -3.54 62.79 28.13
CA LYS A 742 -4.26 64.06 27.91
C LYS A 742 -5.42 64.34 28.89
N LEU A 743 -5.61 63.54 29.94
CA LEU A 743 -6.51 63.90 31.04
C LEU A 743 -5.84 64.95 31.94
N THR A 744 -5.98 66.22 31.57
CA THR A 744 -5.66 67.36 32.45
C THR A 744 -6.45 67.26 33.77
N PRO A 745 -5.82 67.49 34.94
CA PRO A 745 -6.56 67.55 36.20
C PRO A 745 -7.60 68.66 36.13
N LYS A 746 -8.86 68.36 36.47
CA LYS A 746 -9.84 69.42 36.73
C LYS A 746 -9.33 70.28 37.89
N PRO A 747 -9.34 71.62 37.78
CA PRO A 747 -9.03 72.46 38.93
C PRO A 747 -10.08 72.23 40.02
N ILE A 748 -9.61 72.05 41.25
CA ILE A 748 -10.46 72.01 42.45
C ILE A 748 -11.07 73.41 42.60
N GLU A 749 -12.37 73.55 42.34
CA GLU A 749 -13.13 74.72 42.75
C GLU A 749 -13.12 74.80 44.29
N LYS A 750 -12.51 75.87 44.82
CA LYS A 750 -12.69 76.25 46.21
C LYS A 750 -14.15 76.65 46.42
N SER A 751 -14.86 75.89 47.25
CA SER A 751 -16.13 76.30 47.83
C SER A 751 -15.91 77.48 48.78
N LEU A 752 -16.44 78.64 48.40
CA LEU A 752 -16.79 79.74 49.28
C LEU A 752 -18.16 79.42 49.88
N PHE A 753 -18.23 79.04 51.15
CA PHE A 753 -19.39 79.38 51.97
C PHE A 753 -18.97 79.56 53.43
N ASP A 754 -19.20 80.79 53.88
CA ASP A 754 -19.23 81.25 55.25
C ASP A 754 -20.10 80.35 56.13
N PHE A 755 -19.62 80.05 57.33
CA PHE A 755 -20.49 79.87 58.48
C PHE A 755 -19.97 80.69 59.65
N ARG A 756 -20.66 81.80 59.92
CA ARG A 756 -20.69 82.46 61.23
C ARG A 756 -21.60 81.64 62.14
N PHE A 757 -21.14 81.37 63.36
CA PHE A 757 -21.99 81.42 64.54
C PHE A 757 -21.23 82.14 65.66
N GLY A 758 -21.91 83.13 66.23
CA GLY A 758 -21.52 83.75 67.49
C GLY A 758 -22.37 83.18 68.63
N TRP A 759 -21.74 83.18 69.80
CA TRP A 759 -22.19 82.77 71.14
C TRP A 759 -22.27 81.26 71.38
#